data_AF-A0AAC9J1K6-F1
#
_entry.id   AF-A0AAC9J1K6-F1
#
_cell.length_a   1.000
_cell.length_b   1.000
_cell.length_c   1.000
_cell.angle_alpha   90.00
_cell.angle_beta   90.00
_cell.angle_gamma   90.00
#
_symmetry.space_group_name_H-M   'P 1'
#
loop_
_entity.id
_entity.type
_entity.pdbx_description
1 polymer ?
#
loop_
_entity_poly.entity_id
_entity_poly.type
_entity_poly.pdbx_seq_one_letter_code
_entity_poly.pdbx_strand_id
1 'polypeptide(L)'
;MAEDGIDTPTKEFLEEILSSKSIEVNTSNQIVPGQTNILLGTKGSNGYVDNYFNENIAYDSTIFEKIDPYVLAMDTDLEENGTIAILGKDTESAFYGLETLKMITDQISGKKIHAMQYEDYADSKWRGFIEGFYGFPWSHESRISLMEFGGKIKMNAYIYGPKDEKYHNSQWRKPYPEEELAKIQELAEVGHKTKTQFIWAIHPGFSMIDWDNYDQELETLLAKLDQVYGAGVRQFGLFMDDISTAQSLKDTEKHMKLVKDIADWVEAKGDVKPLIYTPPFYNKAWTGEAGKPYLEAMSTLPKDVEIMWTGDDVIGTVNQPDMQWVKDFIGRDPFVWLNWPVNGYAGSRLLLGEGEHFLEKGTHNISGVVSNPLEQAELSKVAIFAVGDFAWNVDDYNSKQSWEDSFNYIAPNAASELRTIAHHASDPSPNRRGVVLEESENIKVELDEFMSKFQQEEPVEVIGEQLIDEFNQILDAITGFREKSTNEQMRKEIEPWLNSLEEVVQADKYAVQSAITFQGDDLNTAWEELGKAANAMDRSTTFPIEKYNGKDVPTEIGAKRLVPFANKLIKQLDADIHLEIDPEAMANIPTSSYEGQNLDNMVDDDPETYAYVKVLQKNGDWYGLDLGKKVAVKDIQILQGRNNDDHDIFHRGILEYSTDGESWQAIGEEQSGYNVEVNNVEIEARYVRYRLTHAGVPGGKDDLWTAVRDFRVNGKQATSQIYTNVAALQEIEVKTEENLTKIQDVPAITLKPSDYIGVSLQAIEQIKEIYFQGTTDKLTLEVSENGVEWQEIAEENYPNAAYVRLVNKTDKAITFDLEQFTIQTETFTEPVVSHNYPGTYAGKAPDLYDGDWDSKVWFNGSQDAGRYVQVDMGGLIHVKDIAVVIDDGEGDYFRQGDLQISKDGETWQTIHTFENPGDRSLNFPDHEAPYRLKRVQVDNEETRFVRLVSTEKNSKWLALNEIIVNEGMEKPGTKNLTVQAEPKGAPGNEAAQVIDGKLATFYTPEGDAQAGQLNYKLSENTKVGELLILQSPQAISDAEVFIRDLDGWHNVGSLSQSLTELDTSGYEHVLEIKIEWSGAVKPQIHEIIPVRKKAEEPAVESVADLKALVKQFGEAGEITDEEAVRRLDMHLTTVERFEKDENVGKLVKHLQGFKQMIAYYYQQGQISDLAYEELNKATEALIVKYE
;
A
#
# COMPACT_ATOMS: atom_id res chain seq x y z
N MET A 1 40.12 21.01 -42.47
CA MET A 1 39.44 21.28 -43.74
C MET A 1 38.02 20.75 -43.61
N ALA A 2 37.01 21.55 -43.97
CA ALA A 2 35.62 21.10 -44.09
C ALA A 2 35.10 21.47 -45.48
N GLU A 3 34.43 20.54 -46.16
CA GLU A 3 33.86 20.81 -47.48
C GLU A 3 32.66 21.77 -47.43
N ASP A 4 32.30 22.33 -48.59
CA ASP A 4 31.17 23.25 -48.74
C ASP A 4 29.83 22.60 -48.37
N GLY A 5 29.71 21.27 -48.52
CA GLY A 5 28.52 20.50 -48.18
C GLY A 5 28.29 20.28 -46.68
N ILE A 6 29.23 20.70 -45.82
CA ILE A 6 29.10 20.61 -44.36
C ILE A 6 28.44 21.91 -43.84
N ASP A 7 27.37 21.77 -43.07
CA ASP A 7 26.65 22.91 -42.50
C ASP A 7 27.44 23.63 -41.38
N THR A 8 26.96 24.80 -40.98
CA THR A 8 27.60 25.62 -39.94
C THR A 8 27.62 24.91 -38.59
N PRO A 9 26.49 24.39 -38.05
CA PRO A 9 26.53 23.63 -36.81
C PRO A 9 27.55 22.49 -36.74
N THR A 10 27.68 21.70 -37.80
CA THR A 10 28.64 20.58 -37.86
C THR A 10 30.08 21.09 -37.85
N LYS A 11 30.37 22.24 -38.46
CA LYS A 11 31.68 22.92 -38.38
C LYS A 11 31.96 23.45 -36.96
N GLU A 12 31.00 24.11 -36.35
CA GLU A 12 31.10 24.64 -34.98
C GLU A 12 31.32 23.51 -33.97
N PHE A 13 30.67 22.36 -34.16
CA PHE A 13 30.84 21.20 -33.30
C PHE A 13 32.26 20.61 -33.39
N LEU A 14 32.85 20.55 -34.60
CA LEU A 14 34.27 20.21 -34.74
C LEU A 14 35.18 21.20 -33.98
N GLU A 15 34.89 22.50 -34.06
CA GLU A 15 35.64 23.51 -33.32
C GLU A 15 35.50 23.34 -31.80
N GLU A 16 34.32 22.97 -31.30
CA GLU A 16 34.07 22.65 -29.90
C GLU A 16 34.94 21.47 -29.43
N ILE A 17 34.92 20.34 -30.17
CA ILE A 17 35.72 19.15 -29.87
C ILE A 17 37.21 19.52 -29.74
N LEU A 18 37.73 20.30 -30.69
CA LEU A 18 39.15 20.68 -30.70
C LEU A 18 39.50 21.68 -29.60
N SER A 19 38.61 22.63 -29.32
CA SER A 19 38.76 23.62 -28.26
C SER A 19 38.76 22.96 -26.88
N SER A 20 37.94 21.93 -26.66
CA SER A 20 37.91 21.15 -25.41
C SER A 20 39.27 20.53 -25.05
N LYS A 21 40.13 20.29 -26.05
CA LYS A 21 41.50 19.78 -25.89
C LYS A 21 42.59 20.84 -26.06
N SER A 22 42.20 22.12 -26.09
CA SER A 22 43.12 23.26 -26.31
C SER A 22 44.01 23.05 -27.54
N ILE A 23 43.41 22.64 -28.66
CA ILE A 23 44.08 22.46 -29.95
C ILE A 23 43.90 23.75 -30.76
N GLU A 24 45.02 24.34 -31.22
CA GLU A 24 44.97 25.48 -32.13
C GLU A 24 44.70 24.99 -33.56
N VAL A 25 43.73 25.61 -34.24
CA VAL A 25 43.24 25.18 -35.55
C VAL A 25 43.52 26.25 -36.60
N ASN A 26 44.01 25.82 -37.77
CA ASN A 26 44.10 26.65 -38.96
C ASN A 26 43.30 26.00 -40.10
N THR A 27 42.44 26.78 -40.75
CA THR A 27 41.65 26.29 -41.88
C THR A 27 42.46 26.31 -43.17
N SER A 28 42.43 25.20 -43.90
CA SER A 28 43.07 25.00 -45.21
C SER A 28 42.10 24.26 -46.14
N ASN A 29 42.32 24.40 -47.46
CA ASN A 29 41.55 23.73 -48.52
C ASN A 29 42.25 22.48 -49.08
N GLN A 30 43.37 22.07 -48.47
CA GLN A 30 44.14 20.88 -48.80
C GLN A 30 45.00 20.46 -47.59
N ILE A 31 45.59 19.27 -47.62
CA ILE A 31 46.57 18.81 -46.62
C ILE A 31 47.70 19.83 -46.42
N VAL A 32 48.07 20.06 -45.16
CA VAL A 32 49.22 20.89 -44.77
C VAL A 32 50.33 19.97 -44.24
N PRO A 33 51.46 19.83 -44.95
CA PRO A 33 52.58 19.00 -44.50
C PRO A 33 53.14 19.46 -43.15
N GLY A 34 53.58 18.50 -42.33
CA GLY A 34 54.14 18.76 -41.01
C GLY A 34 53.11 19.23 -39.97
N GLN A 35 51.81 19.12 -40.24
CA GLN A 35 50.72 19.34 -39.28
C GLN A 35 49.85 18.07 -39.16
N THR A 36 49.16 17.90 -38.04
CA THR A 36 48.06 16.94 -37.95
C THR A 36 46.87 17.48 -38.74
N ASN A 37 46.34 16.70 -39.67
CA ASN A 37 45.25 17.15 -40.55
C ASN A 37 43.90 16.62 -40.07
N ILE A 38 42.87 17.46 -40.15
CA ILE A 38 41.49 17.06 -39.90
C ILE A 38 40.67 17.34 -41.16
N LEU A 39 40.06 16.30 -41.72
CA LEU A 39 39.30 16.33 -42.96
C LEU A 39 37.84 15.97 -42.67
N LEU A 40 36.91 16.80 -43.12
CA LEU A 40 35.48 16.61 -42.93
C LEU A 40 34.74 16.87 -44.25
N GLY A 41 34.03 15.88 -44.77
CA GLY A 41 33.36 16.00 -46.07
C GLY A 41 32.16 15.08 -46.23
N THR A 42 31.53 15.16 -47.40
CA THR A 42 30.35 14.34 -47.73
C THR A 42 30.57 13.49 -48.97
N LYS A 43 29.97 12.30 -49.01
CA LYS A 43 30.14 11.34 -50.10
C LYS A 43 29.51 11.87 -51.39
N GLY A 44 30.23 11.75 -52.51
CA GLY A 44 29.73 12.15 -53.82
C GLY A 44 29.80 13.66 -54.08
N SER A 45 30.40 14.44 -53.17
CA SER A 45 30.66 15.87 -53.35
C SER A 45 31.64 16.13 -54.49
N ASN A 46 32.49 15.15 -54.84
CA ASN A 46 33.68 15.32 -55.68
C ASN A 46 34.64 16.40 -55.15
N GLY A 47 34.49 16.77 -53.88
CA GLY A 47 35.37 17.69 -53.18
C GLY A 47 36.69 17.04 -52.80
N TYR A 48 37.56 17.79 -52.14
CA TYR A 48 38.89 17.30 -51.78
C TYR A 48 38.83 16.11 -50.81
N VAL A 49 37.93 16.14 -49.82
CA VAL A 49 37.84 15.09 -48.79
C VAL A 49 37.25 13.81 -49.40
N ASP A 50 36.20 13.90 -50.21
CA ASP A 50 35.65 12.73 -50.93
C ASP A 50 36.73 12.06 -51.82
N ASN A 51 37.48 12.86 -52.59
CA ASN A 51 38.59 12.35 -53.39
C ASN A 51 39.73 11.77 -52.53
N TYR A 52 40.05 12.42 -51.41
CA TYR A 52 41.08 11.93 -50.48
C TYR A 52 40.71 10.55 -49.94
N PHE A 53 39.45 10.32 -49.55
CA PHE A 53 38.96 9.01 -49.14
C PHE A 53 39.09 7.99 -50.28
N ASN A 54 38.66 8.33 -51.51
CA ASN A 54 38.75 7.43 -52.66
C ASN A 54 40.21 7.01 -53.00
N GLU A 55 41.18 7.87 -52.72
CA GLU A 55 42.60 7.65 -53.06
C GLU A 55 43.41 7.00 -51.93
N ASN A 56 43.06 7.28 -50.66
CA ASN A 56 43.96 7.02 -49.53
C ASN A 56 43.36 6.16 -48.40
N ILE A 57 42.04 5.99 -48.32
CA ILE A 57 41.39 5.27 -47.21
C ILE A 57 40.57 4.11 -47.77
N ALA A 58 40.88 2.88 -47.36
CA ALA A 58 40.13 1.69 -47.77
C ALA A 58 38.94 1.47 -46.84
N TYR A 59 37.72 1.47 -47.38
CA TYR A 59 36.48 1.20 -46.65
C TYR A 59 35.45 0.53 -47.59
N ASP A 60 34.41 -0.11 -47.05
CA ASP A 60 33.34 -0.68 -47.87
C ASP A 60 32.38 0.41 -48.34
N SER A 61 32.42 0.76 -49.62
CA SER A 61 31.55 1.80 -50.17
C SER A 61 30.06 1.52 -50.07
N THR A 62 29.65 0.25 -49.88
CA THR A 62 28.24 -0.11 -49.70
C THR A 62 27.65 0.43 -48.40
N ILE A 63 28.49 0.84 -47.44
CA ILE A 63 28.02 1.49 -46.21
C ILE A 63 27.14 2.72 -46.49
N PHE A 64 27.42 3.47 -47.57
CA PHE A 64 26.66 4.67 -47.90
C PHE A 64 25.24 4.38 -48.43
N GLU A 65 24.87 3.10 -48.60
CA GLU A 65 23.50 2.64 -48.85
C GLU A 65 22.68 2.51 -47.55
N LYS A 66 23.33 2.53 -46.38
CA LYS A 66 22.71 2.46 -45.06
C LYS A 66 22.10 3.80 -44.62
N ILE A 67 21.50 3.81 -43.43
CA ILE A 67 20.88 4.98 -42.81
C ILE A 67 21.95 5.74 -42.01
N ASP A 68 22.00 7.05 -42.20
CA ASP A 68 22.93 7.98 -41.54
C ASP A 68 24.43 7.52 -41.51
N PRO A 69 24.99 6.97 -42.61
CA PRO A 69 26.28 6.29 -42.56
C PRO A 69 27.47 7.25 -42.64
N TYR A 70 28.53 6.90 -41.91
CA TYR A 70 29.80 7.62 -41.98
C TYR A 70 31.02 6.69 -41.88
N VAL A 71 32.15 7.18 -42.36
CA VAL A 71 33.47 6.58 -42.15
C VAL A 71 34.34 7.57 -41.39
N LEU A 72 34.85 7.18 -40.24
CA LEU A 72 35.84 7.91 -39.45
C LEU A 72 37.16 7.14 -39.47
N ALA A 73 38.22 7.73 -40.03
CA ALA A 73 39.56 7.17 -40.03
C ALA A 73 40.52 8.09 -39.27
N MET A 74 41.27 7.53 -38.34
CA MET A 74 42.32 8.22 -37.59
C MET A 74 43.58 7.42 -37.74
N ASP A 75 44.59 7.94 -38.44
CA ASP A 75 45.79 7.17 -38.73
C ASP A 75 47.02 8.07 -38.93
N THR A 76 48.15 7.65 -38.38
CA THR A 76 49.46 8.28 -38.55
C THR A 76 50.15 7.89 -39.86
N ASP A 77 49.70 6.83 -40.53
CA ASP A 77 50.27 6.38 -41.80
C ASP A 77 49.68 7.12 -43.01
N LEU A 78 48.56 7.84 -42.82
CA LEU A 78 47.95 8.68 -43.86
C LEU A 78 48.82 9.89 -44.23
N GLU A 79 49.39 10.58 -43.22
CA GLU A 79 50.24 11.75 -43.38
C GLU A 79 51.30 11.81 -42.25
N GLU A 80 52.43 12.48 -42.46
CA GLU A 80 53.61 12.46 -41.56
C GLU A 80 53.31 12.73 -40.06
N ASN A 81 52.33 13.59 -39.76
CA ASN A 81 51.89 13.94 -38.40
C ASN A 81 50.46 13.47 -38.08
N GLY A 82 49.94 12.53 -38.88
CA GLY A 82 48.64 11.90 -38.78
C GLY A 82 47.47 12.71 -39.31
N THR A 83 46.39 11.98 -39.63
CA THR A 83 45.16 12.52 -40.18
C THR A 83 43.95 11.92 -39.47
N ILE A 84 42.99 12.78 -39.11
CA ILE A 84 41.63 12.41 -38.73
C ILE A 84 40.72 12.79 -39.90
N ALA A 85 40.10 11.82 -40.54
CA ALA A 85 39.25 12.02 -41.71
C ALA A 85 37.85 11.47 -41.44
N ILE A 86 36.82 12.26 -41.73
CA ILE A 86 35.41 11.88 -41.61
C ILE A 86 34.70 12.13 -42.94
N LEU A 87 34.02 11.10 -43.44
CA LEU A 87 33.17 11.16 -44.62
C LEU A 87 31.77 10.68 -44.26
N GLY A 88 30.80 11.59 -44.23
CA GLY A 88 29.38 11.26 -44.07
C GLY A 88 28.67 11.16 -45.42
N LYS A 89 27.49 10.52 -45.47
CA LYS A 89 26.62 10.61 -46.66
C LYS A 89 26.18 12.05 -46.94
N ASP A 90 25.87 12.75 -45.87
CA ASP A 90 25.42 14.14 -45.78
C ASP A 90 26.02 14.80 -44.52
N THR A 91 25.65 16.05 -44.26
CA THR A 91 26.17 16.82 -43.13
C THR A 91 25.76 16.24 -41.77
N GLU A 92 24.57 15.65 -41.67
CA GLU A 92 24.07 14.95 -40.48
C GLU A 92 24.90 13.68 -40.21
N SER A 93 25.14 12.86 -41.24
CA SER A 93 25.99 11.67 -41.09
C SER A 93 27.41 12.05 -40.68
N ALA A 94 27.96 13.14 -41.23
CA ALA A 94 29.27 13.66 -40.83
C ALA A 94 29.29 14.16 -39.38
N PHE A 95 28.18 14.74 -38.90
CA PHE A 95 28.00 15.12 -37.50
C PHE A 95 28.05 13.90 -36.58
N TYR A 96 27.41 12.79 -36.94
CA TYR A 96 27.48 11.54 -36.14
C TYR A 96 28.91 10.96 -36.08
N GLY A 97 29.70 11.12 -37.15
CA GLY A 97 31.13 10.80 -37.11
C GLY A 97 31.93 11.70 -36.17
N LEU A 98 31.57 12.98 -36.07
CA LEU A 98 32.13 13.90 -35.07
C LEU A 98 31.71 13.53 -33.65
N GLU A 99 30.47 13.07 -33.42
CA GLU A 99 30.04 12.60 -32.10
C GLU A 99 30.87 11.39 -31.65
N THR A 100 31.14 10.44 -32.54
CA THR A 100 32.07 9.33 -32.22
C THR A 100 33.48 9.84 -31.91
N LEU A 101 33.99 10.80 -32.68
CA LEU A 101 35.27 11.44 -32.35
C LEU A 101 35.22 12.12 -30.98
N LYS A 102 34.12 12.83 -30.65
CA LYS A 102 33.91 13.47 -29.36
C LYS A 102 33.96 12.44 -28.23
N MET A 103 33.21 11.35 -28.33
CA MET A 103 33.20 10.26 -27.35
C MET A 103 34.61 9.70 -27.11
N ILE A 104 35.41 9.52 -28.17
CA ILE A 104 36.79 9.06 -28.07
C ILE A 104 37.65 10.11 -27.35
N THR A 105 37.50 11.39 -27.71
CA THR A 105 38.29 12.46 -27.11
C THR A 105 37.93 12.69 -25.64
N ASP A 106 36.66 12.57 -25.24
CA ASP A 106 36.22 12.78 -23.86
C ASP A 106 36.78 11.71 -22.90
N GLN A 107 37.05 10.50 -23.41
CA GLN A 107 37.68 9.41 -22.66
C GLN A 107 39.19 9.60 -22.40
N ILE A 108 39.85 10.58 -23.04
CA ILE A 108 41.29 10.80 -22.88
C ILE A 108 41.61 12.14 -22.20
N SER A 109 42.55 12.13 -21.25
CA SER A 109 43.03 13.35 -20.59
C SER A 109 44.07 14.13 -21.42
N GLY A 110 44.71 13.46 -22.39
CA GLY A 110 45.74 14.04 -23.26
C GLY A 110 45.24 14.35 -24.68
N LYS A 111 46.20 14.44 -25.61
CA LYS A 111 45.95 14.69 -27.05
C LYS A 111 46.31 13.48 -27.93
N LYS A 112 46.57 12.32 -27.32
CA LYS A 112 46.96 11.10 -28.03
C LYS A 112 45.74 10.21 -28.18
N ILE A 113 45.40 9.90 -29.42
CA ILE A 113 44.36 8.93 -29.80
C ILE A 113 45.02 7.73 -30.47
N HIS A 114 44.35 6.58 -30.44
CA HIS A 114 44.79 5.39 -31.17
C HIS A 114 44.43 5.48 -32.65
N ALA A 115 45.25 4.87 -33.50
CA ALA A 115 44.91 4.71 -34.91
C ALA A 115 43.75 3.70 -35.02
N MET A 116 42.62 4.15 -35.56
CA MET A 116 41.37 3.40 -35.62
C MET A 116 40.56 3.83 -36.85
N GLN A 117 39.74 2.91 -37.37
CA GLN A 117 38.76 3.19 -38.42
C GLN A 117 37.40 2.66 -37.99
N TYR A 118 36.37 3.50 -38.12
CA TYR A 118 34.98 3.18 -37.87
C TYR A 118 34.20 3.33 -39.17
N GLU A 119 33.47 2.30 -39.52
CA GLU A 119 32.49 2.26 -40.61
C GLU A 119 31.14 2.00 -39.93
N ASP A 120 30.38 3.06 -39.68
CA ASP A 120 29.23 3.03 -38.77
C ASP A 120 27.98 3.67 -39.39
N TYR A 121 26.81 3.21 -38.97
CA TYR A 121 25.50 3.59 -39.52
C TYR A 121 24.40 3.23 -38.51
N ALA A 122 23.19 3.77 -38.70
CA ALA A 122 22.03 3.45 -37.86
C ALA A 122 21.16 2.33 -38.48
N ASP A 123 20.56 1.47 -37.67
CA ASP A 123 19.55 0.51 -38.13
C ASP A 123 18.16 1.15 -38.32
N SER A 124 17.86 2.21 -37.57
CA SER A 124 16.58 2.94 -37.64
C SER A 124 16.72 4.37 -38.16
N LYS A 125 15.76 4.79 -38.99
CA LYS A 125 15.70 6.14 -39.57
C LYS A 125 15.40 7.21 -38.52
N TRP A 126 14.48 6.94 -37.59
CA TRP A 126 14.10 7.88 -36.54
C TRP A 126 14.44 7.35 -35.15
N ARG A 127 15.05 8.20 -34.33
CA ARG A 127 15.58 7.84 -33.01
C ARG A 127 15.42 9.03 -32.10
N GLY A 128 14.71 8.91 -30.98
CA GLY A 128 14.38 10.10 -30.23
C GLY A 128 13.46 9.94 -29.04
N PHE A 129 12.76 11.05 -28.74
CA PHE A 129 11.76 11.12 -27.69
C PHE A 129 10.56 11.98 -28.14
N ILE A 130 9.41 11.74 -27.51
CA ILE A 130 8.15 12.44 -27.74
C ILE A 130 7.62 12.97 -26.41
N GLU A 131 7.38 14.27 -26.32
CA GLU A 131 6.66 14.86 -25.17
C GLU A 131 5.16 14.64 -25.39
N GLY A 132 4.70 13.41 -25.11
CA GLY A 132 3.35 12.94 -25.45
C GLY A 132 2.51 12.48 -24.24
N PHE A 133 3.02 12.65 -23.02
CA PHE A 133 2.35 12.33 -21.77
C PHE A 133 1.32 13.39 -21.36
N TYR A 134 0.45 13.03 -20.42
CA TYR A 134 -0.42 13.96 -19.69
C TYR A 134 0.29 14.35 -18.39
N GLY A 135 0.24 15.62 -17.99
CA GLY A 135 0.96 16.11 -16.81
C GLY A 135 1.50 17.52 -17.02
N PHE A 136 2.43 17.95 -16.16
CA PHE A 136 3.09 19.23 -16.36
C PHE A 136 3.98 19.16 -17.62
N PRO A 137 3.76 20.02 -18.63
CA PRO A 137 4.66 20.07 -19.78
C PRO A 137 6.09 20.41 -19.31
N TRP A 138 7.08 19.89 -20.01
CA TRP A 138 8.47 20.17 -19.65
C TRP A 138 8.76 21.67 -19.75
N SER A 139 9.66 22.12 -18.87
CA SER A 139 10.23 23.46 -18.98
C SER A 139 10.98 23.63 -20.31
N HIS A 140 11.14 24.86 -20.75
CA HIS A 140 11.89 25.17 -21.98
C HIS A 140 13.35 24.73 -21.87
N GLU A 141 13.96 24.94 -20.70
CA GLU A 141 15.32 24.52 -20.37
C GLU A 141 15.47 23.00 -20.39
N SER A 142 14.50 22.26 -19.84
CA SER A 142 14.48 20.79 -19.89
C SER A 142 14.42 20.27 -21.33
N ARG A 143 13.64 20.90 -22.21
CA ARG A 143 13.57 20.54 -23.64
C ARG A 143 14.93 20.72 -24.32
N ILE A 144 15.60 21.85 -24.10
CA ILE A 144 16.95 22.10 -24.63
C ILE A 144 17.93 21.05 -24.11
N SER A 145 17.94 20.78 -22.79
CA SER A 145 18.79 19.79 -22.15
C SER A 145 18.62 18.38 -22.75
N LEU A 146 17.38 17.96 -23.02
CA LEU A 146 17.07 16.68 -23.65
C LEU A 146 17.52 16.63 -25.11
N MET A 147 17.36 17.71 -25.88
CA MET A 147 17.81 17.76 -27.28
C MET A 147 19.34 17.71 -27.39
N GLU A 148 20.05 18.43 -26.52
CA GLU A 148 21.50 18.38 -26.41
C GLU A 148 21.98 16.99 -25.98
N PHE A 149 21.28 16.33 -25.06
CA PHE A 149 21.57 14.96 -24.69
C PHE A 149 21.35 14.00 -25.86
N GLY A 150 20.24 14.13 -26.58
CA GLY A 150 19.94 13.34 -27.78
C GLY A 150 21.05 13.41 -28.84
N GLY A 151 21.61 14.61 -29.07
CA GLY A 151 22.71 14.79 -30.03
C GLY A 151 23.94 13.96 -29.66
N LYS A 152 24.32 13.96 -28.37
CA LYS A 152 25.45 13.20 -27.83
C LYS A 152 25.30 11.68 -28.01
N ILE A 153 24.08 11.19 -28.15
CA ILE A 153 23.78 9.77 -28.39
C ILE A 153 23.19 9.52 -29.78
N LYS A 154 23.45 10.44 -30.73
CA LYS A 154 23.08 10.33 -32.15
C LYS A 154 21.58 10.17 -32.43
N MET A 155 20.73 10.64 -31.52
CA MET A 155 19.30 10.82 -31.79
C MET A 155 19.07 11.93 -32.82
N ASN A 156 17.92 11.87 -33.49
CA ASN A 156 17.57 12.81 -34.54
C ASN A 156 16.14 13.36 -34.47
N ALA A 157 15.36 12.95 -33.47
CA ALA A 157 13.96 13.34 -33.34
C ALA A 157 13.60 13.77 -31.91
N TYR A 158 13.03 14.96 -31.78
CA TYR A 158 12.23 15.36 -30.63
C TYR A 158 10.84 15.76 -31.13
N ILE A 159 9.82 14.99 -30.77
CA ILE A 159 8.43 15.29 -31.14
C ILE A 159 7.76 16.09 -30.04
N TYR A 160 7.48 17.36 -30.35
CA TYR A 160 6.72 18.28 -29.53
C TYR A 160 5.21 18.03 -29.72
N GLY A 161 4.58 17.41 -28.73
CA GLY A 161 3.12 17.23 -28.69
C GLY A 161 2.51 17.23 -27.27
N PRO A 162 2.93 18.13 -26.35
CA PRO A 162 2.46 18.12 -24.97
C PRO A 162 0.96 18.33 -24.88
N LYS A 163 0.21 17.32 -24.42
CA LYS A 163 -1.27 17.26 -24.51
C LYS A 163 -2.00 18.51 -23.99
N ASP A 164 -1.44 19.16 -22.98
CA ASP A 164 -2.01 20.33 -22.30
C ASP A 164 -1.63 21.69 -22.91
N GLU A 165 -0.79 21.74 -23.96
CA GLU A 165 -0.45 23.00 -24.63
C GLU A 165 -1.56 23.41 -25.61
N LYS A 166 -2.12 24.60 -25.40
CA LYS A 166 -3.34 25.03 -26.10
C LYS A 166 -3.16 25.26 -27.61
N TYR A 167 -2.03 25.75 -28.09
CA TYR A 167 -1.85 26.26 -29.45
C TYR A 167 -1.51 25.20 -30.50
N HIS A 168 -1.10 24.00 -30.11
CA HIS A 168 -1.07 22.84 -31.00
C HIS A 168 -2.31 21.94 -30.85
N ASN A 169 -3.05 22.06 -29.73
CA ASN A 169 -4.23 21.27 -29.40
C ASN A 169 -5.54 22.11 -29.41
N SER A 170 -6.12 22.44 -28.25
CA SER A 170 -7.50 22.97 -28.14
C SER A 170 -7.76 24.30 -28.88
N GLN A 171 -6.70 25.05 -29.17
CA GLN A 171 -6.67 26.30 -29.90
C GLN A 171 -5.75 26.25 -31.13
N TRP A 172 -5.60 25.08 -31.76
CA TRP A 172 -4.72 24.88 -32.94
C TRP A 172 -4.97 25.87 -34.08
N ARG A 173 -6.22 26.37 -34.21
CA ARG A 173 -6.61 27.39 -35.20
C ARG A 173 -6.00 28.77 -34.93
N LYS A 174 -5.50 29.03 -33.71
CA LYS A 174 -4.91 30.31 -33.33
C LYS A 174 -3.39 30.29 -33.58
N PRO A 175 -2.81 31.38 -34.12
CA PRO A 175 -1.37 31.52 -34.22
C PRO A 175 -0.74 31.55 -32.83
N TYR A 176 0.52 31.12 -32.73
CA TYR A 176 1.30 31.34 -31.52
C TYR A 176 1.49 32.85 -31.30
N PRO A 177 1.40 33.33 -30.05
CA PRO A 177 1.91 34.65 -29.66
C PRO A 177 3.41 34.75 -29.94
N GLU A 178 3.91 35.96 -30.16
CA GLU A 178 5.31 36.23 -30.52
C GLU A 178 6.31 35.63 -29.51
N GLU A 179 6.02 35.74 -28.21
CA GLU A 179 6.87 35.20 -27.13
C GLU A 179 6.96 33.66 -27.15
N GLU A 180 5.83 32.98 -27.35
CA GLU A 180 5.82 31.50 -27.43
C GLU A 180 6.41 31.01 -28.76
N LEU A 181 6.23 31.77 -29.85
CA LEU A 181 6.85 31.47 -31.14
C LEU A 181 8.38 31.61 -31.07
N ALA A 182 8.89 32.58 -30.30
CA ALA A 182 10.33 32.75 -30.09
C ALA A 182 10.95 31.53 -29.38
N LYS A 183 10.25 30.93 -28.41
CA LYS A 183 10.67 29.65 -27.80
C LYS A 183 10.72 28.52 -28.82
N ILE A 184 9.72 28.41 -29.70
CA ILE A 184 9.74 27.43 -30.80
C ILE A 184 10.93 27.66 -31.73
N GLN A 185 11.23 28.93 -32.05
CA GLN A 185 12.39 29.27 -32.87
C GLN A 185 13.69 28.81 -32.21
N GLU A 186 13.86 29.09 -30.93
CA GLU A 186 15.06 28.65 -30.18
C GLU A 186 15.18 27.11 -30.16
N LEU A 187 14.08 26.38 -29.91
CA LEU A 187 14.10 24.91 -29.98
C LEU A 187 14.46 24.41 -31.39
N ALA A 188 13.96 25.05 -32.45
CA ALA A 188 14.36 24.72 -33.80
C ALA A 188 15.87 24.95 -34.03
N GLU A 189 16.41 26.07 -33.58
CA GLU A 189 17.84 26.38 -33.64
C GLU A 189 18.69 25.36 -32.87
N VAL A 190 18.27 24.97 -31.66
CA VAL A 190 18.90 23.90 -30.87
C VAL A 190 18.84 22.57 -31.62
N GLY A 191 17.73 22.25 -32.29
CA GLY A 191 17.61 21.02 -33.07
C GLY A 191 18.51 20.98 -34.30
N HIS A 192 18.70 22.11 -34.98
CA HIS A 192 19.68 22.24 -36.06
C HIS A 192 21.12 22.10 -35.54
N LYS A 193 21.38 22.63 -34.34
CA LYS A 193 22.69 22.57 -33.69
C LYS A 193 23.09 21.15 -33.28
N THR A 194 22.17 20.47 -32.61
CA THR A 194 22.39 19.14 -31.97
C THR A 194 22.09 17.97 -32.90
N LYS A 195 21.51 18.24 -34.07
CA LYS A 195 20.92 17.27 -35.00
C LYS A 195 19.72 16.48 -34.45
N THR A 196 19.36 16.63 -33.18
CA THR A 196 18.06 16.21 -32.62
C THR A 196 16.96 17.16 -33.08
N GLN A 197 16.33 16.88 -34.23
CA GLN A 197 15.41 17.83 -34.85
C GLN A 197 14.18 18.11 -33.97
N PHE A 198 13.83 19.38 -33.83
CA PHE A 198 12.55 19.78 -33.24
C PHE A 198 11.43 19.54 -34.25
N ILE A 199 10.51 18.64 -33.91
CA ILE A 199 9.39 18.22 -34.73
C ILE A 199 8.11 18.75 -34.07
N TRP A 200 7.39 19.64 -34.75
CA TRP A 200 6.17 20.22 -34.20
C TRP A 200 4.92 19.46 -34.65
N ALA A 201 4.14 18.92 -33.71
CA ALA A 201 2.92 18.17 -34.02
C ALA A 201 1.65 19.00 -33.75
N ILE A 202 0.75 19.05 -34.72
CA ILE A 202 -0.59 19.63 -34.56
C ILE A 202 -1.60 18.53 -34.19
N HIS A 203 -2.52 18.83 -33.27
CA HIS A 203 -3.51 17.89 -32.75
C HIS A 203 -4.95 18.37 -33.00
N PRO A 204 -5.46 18.31 -34.25
CA PRO A 204 -6.84 18.68 -34.56
C PRO A 204 -7.86 17.59 -34.16
N GLY A 205 -7.43 16.43 -33.63
CA GLY A 205 -8.34 15.35 -33.20
C GLY A 205 -9.18 15.70 -31.97
N PHE A 206 -8.62 16.47 -31.03
CA PHE A 206 -9.31 16.88 -29.81
C PHE A 206 -10.25 18.08 -30.03
N SER A 207 -9.77 19.14 -30.71
CA SER A 207 -10.62 20.21 -31.23
C SER A 207 -10.95 19.92 -32.70
N MET A 208 -11.87 18.97 -32.88
CA MET A 208 -12.17 18.33 -34.17
C MET A 208 -12.27 19.32 -35.33
N ILE A 209 -11.65 18.95 -36.45
CA ILE A 209 -11.77 19.69 -37.71
C ILE A 209 -13.23 19.75 -38.17
N ASP A 210 -13.66 20.90 -38.67
CA ASP A 210 -15.01 21.05 -39.25
C ASP A 210 -15.02 20.52 -40.69
N TRP A 211 -15.43 19.26 -40.84
CA TRP A 211 -15.50 18.60 -42.15
C TRP A 211 -16.46 19.27 -43.14
N ASP A 212 -17.47 20.01 -42.66
CA ASP A 212 -18.42 20.72 -43.54
C ASP A 212 -17.81 22.01 -44.10
N ASN A 213 -16.75 22.52 -43.47
CA ASN A 213 -15.98 23.70 -43.88
C ASN A 213 -14.49 23.38 -44.12
N TYR A 214 -14.24 22.18 -44.64
CA TYR A 214 -12.90 21.59 -44.75
C TYR A 214 -11.86 22.50 -45.43
N ASP A 215 -12.20 23.15 -46.54
CA ASP A 215 -11.24 23.98 -47.28
C ASP A 215 -10.73 25.17 -46.44
N GLN A 216 -11.60 25.81 -45.66
CA GLN A 216 -11.23 26.92 -44.78
C GLN A 216 -10.44 26.45 -43.55
N GLU A 217 -10.81 25.28 -43.02
CA GLU A 217 -10.10 24.63 -41.91
C GLU A 217 -8.68 24.22 -42.33
N LEU A 218 -8.53 23.64 -43.53
CA LEU A 218 -7.25 23.30 -44.10
C LEU A 218 -6.40 24.55 -44.36
N GLU A 219 -6.96 25.62 -44.91
CA GLU A 219 -6.24 26.90 -45.07
C GLU A 219 -5.72 27.42 -43.72
N THR A 220 -6.54 27.35 -42.68
CA THR A 220 -6.17 27.77 -41.31
C THR A 220 -5.05 26.89 -40.74
N LEU A 221 -5.14 25.58 -40.95
CA LEU A 221 -4.13 24.61 -40.53
C LEU A 221 -2.80 24.85 -41.24
N LEU A 222 -2.82 24.99 -42.57
CA LEU A 222 -1.60 25.23 -43.35
C LEU A 222 -0.96 26.58 -43.01
N ALA A 223 -1.76 27.62 -42.74
CA ALA A 223 -1.24 28.91 -42.26
C ALA A 223 -0.54 28.80 -40.89
N LYS A 224 -1.04 27.92 -40.00
CA LYS A 224 -0.38 27.60 -38.73
C LYS A 224 0.95 26.86 -38.97
N LEU A 225 0.97 25.87 -39.86
CA LEU A 225 2.21 25.18 -40.25
C LEU A 225 3.22 26.14 -40.87
N ASP A 226 2.78 27.08 -41.71
CA ASP A 226 3.63 28.11 -42.30
C ASP A 226 4.23 29.05 -41.23
N GLN A 227 3.47 29.41 -40.19
CA GLN A 227 3.99 30.20 -39.06
C GLN A 227 5.15 29.48 -38.38
N VAL A 228 4.96 28.20 -38.06
CA VAL A 228 5.95 27.38 -37.34
C VAL A 228 7.14 27.04 -38.24
N TYR A 229 6.92 26.77 -39.52
CA TYR A 229 7.98 26.67 -40.54
C TYR A 229 8.83 27.95 -40.62
N GLY A 230 8.19 29.11 -40.55
CA GLY A 230 8.84 30.42 -40.51
C GLY A 230 9.73 30.63 -39.28
N ALA A 231 9.44 29.93 -38.18
CA ALA A 231 10.28 29.91 -36.97
C ALA A 231 11.47 28.92 -37.09
N GLY A 232 11.65 28.25 -38.23
CA GLY A 232 12.82 27.37 -38.47
C GLY A 232 12.55 25.88 -38.33
N VAL A 233 11.32 25.46 -38.04
CA VAL A 233 10.93 24.05 -37.96
C VAL A 233 10.95 23.40 -39.35
N ARG A 234 11.50 22.18 -39.44
CA ARG A 234 11.68 21.44 -40.71
C ARG A 234 11.13 20.01 -40.69
N GLN A 235 10.30 19.67 -39.71
CA GLN A 235 9.52 18.43 -39.71
C GLN A 235 8.23 18.63 -38.90
N PHE A 236 7.15 18.00 -39.33
CA PHE A 236 5.82 18.21 -38.76
C PHE A 236 5.12 16.90 -38.45
N GLY A 237 4.27 16.92 -37.43
CA GLY A 237 3.39 15.83 -37.04
C GLY A 237 1.91 16.21 -37.19
N LEU A 238 1.07 15.25 -37.57
CA LEU A 238 -0.38 15.31 -37.49
C LEU A 238 -0.87 14.25 -36.52
N PHE A 239 -1.36 14.70 -35.37
CA PHE A 239 -1.90 13.84 -34.33
C PHE A 239 -3.41 13.77 -34.47
N MET A 240 -3.94 12.55 -34.60
CA MET A 240 -5.37 12.26 -34.66
C MET A 240 -5.79 11.25 -33.59
N ASP A 241 -4.95 11.04 -32.57
CA ASP A 241 -5.31 10.32 -31.33
C ASP A 241 -6.49 10.98 -30.61
N ASP A 242 -7.05 10.28 -29.62
CA ASP A 242 -8.20 10.74 -28.80
C ASP A 242 -9.54 10.90 -29.55
N ILE A 243 -9.68 10.25 -30.71
CA ILE A 243 -10.95 10.15 -31.46
C ILE A 243 -11.53 8.74 -31.35
N SER A 244 -12.79 8.62 -30.94
CA SER A 244 -13.45 7.31 -30.78
C SER A 244 -13.40 6.47 -32.07
N THR A 245 -13.20 5.15 -31.94
CA THR A 245 -13.14 4.21 -33.09
C THR A 245 -14.34 4.35 -34.02
N ALA A 246 -15.54 4.52 -33.48
CA ALA A 246 -16.77 4.69 -34.27
C ALA A 246 -16.75 5.95 -35.14
N GLN A 247 -16.27 7.07 -34.58
CA GLN A 247 -16.15 8.33 -35.32
C GLN A 247 -15.02 8.24 -36.36
N SER A 248 -13.87 7.68 -35.99
CA SER A 248 -12.73 7.48 -36.89
C SER A 248 -13.08 6.64 -38.11
N LEU A 249 -13.86 5.56 -37.93
CA LEU A 249 -14.32 4.74 -39.05
C LEU A 249 -15.26 5.51 -39.99
N LYS A 250 -16.16 6.35 -39.43
CA LYS A 250 -17.07 7.19 -40.22
C LYS A 250 -16.31 8.23 -41.05
N ASP A 251 -15.23 8.79 -40.52
CA ASP A 251 -14.46 9.85 -41.17
C ASP A 251 -13.17 9.34 -41.85
N THR A 252 -13.00 8.02 -42.00
CA THR A 252 -11.78 7.39 -42.57
C THR A 252 -11.29 8.08 -43.85
N GLU A 253 -12.16 8.24 -44.85
CA GLU A 253 -11.78 8.86 -46.13
C GLU A 253 -11.35 10.33 -45.96
N LYS A 254 -11.99 11.05 -45.03
CA LYS A 254 -11.67 12.44 -44.73
C LYS A 254 -10.33 12.57 -44.01
N HIS A 255 -10.03 11.65 -43.08
CA HIS A 255 -8.72 11.58 -42.42
C HIS A 255 -7.62 11.32 -43.44
N MET A 256 -7.81 10.34 -44.34
CA MET A 256 -6.83 10.05 -45.39
C MET A 256 -6.63 11.23 -46.36
N LYS A 257 -7.69 12.00 -46.64
CA LYS A 257 -7.59 13.24 -47.42
C LYS A 257 -6.76 14.29 -46.69
N LEU A 258 -7.02 14.53 -45.40
CA LEU A 258 -6.27 15.49 -44.58
C LEU A 258 -4.77 15.16 -44.53
N VAL A 259 -4.43 13.89 -44.30
CA VAL A 259 -3.03 13.45 -44.28
C VAL A 259 -2.36 13.69 -45.64
N LYS A 260 -3.06 13.40 -46.75
CA LYS A 260 -2.55 13.63 -48.12
C LYS A 260 -2.34 15.11 -48.41
N ASP A 261 -3.30 15.97 -48.07
CA ASP A 261 -3.18 17.41 -48.34
C ASP A 261 -2.01 18.04 -47.54
N ILE A 262 -1.76 17.59 -46.31
CA ILE A 262 -0.61 18.04 -45.51
C ILE A 262 0.70 17.44 -46.06
N ALA A 263 0.70 16.19 -46.49
CA ALA A 263 1.86 15.58 -47.14
C ALA A 263 2.24 16.32 -48.45
N ASP A 264 1.26 16.72 -49.25
CA ASP A 264 1.48 17.54 -50.46
C ASP A 264 2.08 18.92 -50.10
N TRP A 265 1.66 19.53 -48.99
CA TRP A 265 2.29 20.76 -48.48
C TRP A 265 3.73 20.53 -48.05
N VAL A 266 4.04 19.42 -47.36
CA VAL A 266 5.41 19.03 -46.98
C VAL A 266 6.28 18.86 -48.22
N GLU A 267 5.82 18.10 -49.22
CA GLU A 267 6.54 17.90 -50.49
C GLU A 267 6.80 19.23 -51.21
N ALA A 268 5.82 20.13 -51.23
CA ALA A 268 5.93 21.43 -51.89
C ALA A 268 6.97 22.38 -51.26
N LYS A 269 7.36 22.19 -49.99
CA LYS A 269 8.42 22.99 -49.34
C LYS A 269 9.82 22.62 -49.82
N GLY A 270 10.05 21.34 -50.12
CA GLY A 270 11.32 20.82 -50.63
C GLY A 270 12.45 20.67 -49.62
N ASP A 271 12.40 21.36 -48.48
CA ASP A 271 13.38 21.27 -47.38
C ASP A 271 12.78 20.75 -46.06
N VAL A 272 11.53 20.26 -46.09
CA VAL A 272 10.82 19.69 -44.93
C VAL A 272 10.89 18.16 -44.98
N LYS A 273 11.28 17.54 -43.86
CA LYS A 273 11.33 16.09 -43.68
C LYS A 273 9.92 15.49 -43.70
N PRO A 274 9.77 14.17 -43.97
CA PRO A 274 8.46 13.58 -44.17
C PRO A 274 7.51 13.74 -42.96
N LEU A 275 6.21 13.86 -43.27
CA LEU A 275 5.14 14.02 -42.29
C LEU A 275 5.05 12.80 -41.37
N ILE A 276 4.93 13.05 -40.06
CA ILE A 276 4.60 12.03 -39.07
C ILE A 276 3.10 12.05 -38.82
N TYR A 277 2.45 10.89 -38.82
CA TYR A 277 1.03 10.74 -38.62
C TYR A 277 0.72 9.79 -37.47
N THR A 278 -0.05 10.25 -36.49
CA THR A 278 -0.57 9.41 -35.40
C THR A 278 -2.03 9.07 -35.66
N PRO A 279 -2.38 7.78 -35.88
CA PRO A 279 -3.76 7.39 -36.13
C PRO A 279 -4.62 7.45 -34.85
N PRO A 280 -5.96 7.53 -34.98
CA PRO A 280 -6.88 7.56 -33.83
C PRO A 280 -6.80 6.39 -32.86
N PHE A 281 -6.50 5.20 -33.38
CA PHE A 281 -6.13 4.04 -32.60
C PHE A 281 -4.78 3.58 -33.11
N TYR A 282 -3.82 3.57 -32.19
CA TYR A 282 -2.40 3.43 -32.45
C TYR A 282 -1.81 2.14 -31.85
N ASN A 283 -2.67 1.19 -31.48
CA ASN A 283 -2.28 -0.13 -31.00
C ASN A 283 -3.27 -1.21 -31.44
N LYS A 284 -2.84 -2.47 -31.35
CA LYS A 284 -3.61 -3.63 -31.79
C LYS A 284 -4.87 -3.86 -30.94
N ALA A 285 -4.76 -3.72 -29.62
CA ALA A 285 -5.87 -3.91 -28.68
C ALA A 285 -7.06 -2.98 -28.98
N TRP A 286 -6.80 -1.71 -29.24
CA TRP A 286 -7.82 -0.70 -29.57
C TRP A 286 -8.36 -0.83 -30.99
N THR A 287 -7.55 -1.36 -31.91
CA THR A 287 -8.00 -1.60 -33.28
C THR A 287 -9.10 -2.66 -33.31
N GLY A 288 -8.88 -3.79 -32.62
CA GLY A 288 -9.77 -4.95 -32.69
C GLY A 288 -10.06 -5.39 -34.13
N GLU A 289 -11.17 -6.07 -34.37
CA GLU A 289 -11.58 -6.38 -35.76
C GLU A 289 -12.19 -5.19 -36.48
N ALA A 290 -12.98 -4.38 -35.77
CA ALA A 290 -13.72 -3.28 -36.39
C ALA A 290 -12.81 -2.17 -36.96
N GLY A 291 -11.61 -1.98 -36.39
CA GLY A 291 -10.66 -0.95 -36.80
C GLY A 291 -9.78 -1.32 -38.00
N LYS A 292 -9.67 -2.60 -38.40
CA LYS A 292 -8.79 -3.02 -39.50
C LYS A 292 -9.00 -2.29 -40.82
N PRO A 293 -10.24 -1.99 -41.27
CA PRO A 293 -10.45 -1.22 -42.51
C PRO A 293 -9.77 0.16 -42.50
N TYR A 294 -9.60 0.77 -41.32
CA TYR A 294 -8.86 2.03 -41.19
C TYR A 294 -7.36 1.83 -41.44
N LEU A 295 -6.77 0.76 -40.89
CA LEU A 295 -5.36 0.42 -41.14
C LEU A 295 -5.12 0.14 -42.64
N GLU A 296 -6.03 -0.59 -43.29
CA GLU A 296 -5.98 -0.83 -44.73
C GLU A 296 -6.06 0.47 -45.53
N ALA A 297 -6.90 1.43 -45.12
CA ALA A 297 -6.99 2.73 -45.77
C ALA A 297 -5.69 3.54 -45.67
N MET A 298 -4.96 3.42 -44.54
CA MET A 298 -3.65 4.05 -44.35
C MET A 298 -2.58 3.54 -45.34
N SER A 299 -2.73 2.33 -45.89
CA SER A 299 -1.82 1.84 -46.94
C SER A 299 -1.81 2.72 -48.20
N THR A 300 -2.87 3.52 -48.40
CA THR A 300 -3.03 4.43 -49.53
C THR A 300 -2.37 5.80 -49.35
N LEU A 301 -1.83 6.08 -48.16
CA LEU A 301 -1.07 7.31 -47.88
C LEU A 301 0.26 7.31 -48.67
N PRO A 302 0.81 8.49 -49.00
CA PRO A 302 2.13 8.60 -49.62
C PRO A 302 3.18 7.80 -48.85
N LYS A 303 4.13 7.16 -49.56
CA LYS A 303 5.06 6.17 -48.97
C LYS A 303 6.06 6.79 -48.00
N ASP A 304 6.28 8.09 -48.09
CA ASP A 304 7.14 8.89 -47.23
C ASP A 304 6.46 9.32 -45.92
N VAL A 305 5.13 9.23 -45.79
CA VAL A 305 4.44 9.46 -44.49
C VAL A 305 4.81 8.38 -43.48
N GLU A 306 5.32 8.81 -42.33
CA GLU A 306 5.64 7.96 -41.17
C GLU A 306 4.38 7.76 -40.32
N ILE A 307 4.06 6.53 -39.93
CA ILE A 307 2.83 6.21 -39.19
C ILE A 307 3.21 5.72 -37.80
N MET A 308 2.73 6.42 -36.76
CA MET A 308 3.04 6.09 -35.38
C MET A 308 2.27 4.86 -34.88
N TRP A 309 2.90 4.05 -34.04
CA TRP A 309 2.30 2.84 -33.44
C TRP A 309 2.91 2.53 -32.07
N THR A 310 2.11 2.09 -31.08
CA THR A 310 2.60 1.79 -29.71
C THR A 310 2.77 0.30 -29.42
N GLY A 311 2.42 -0.58 -30.36
CA GLY A 311 2.56 -2.03 -30.21
C GLY A 311 1.22 -2.76 -30.08
N ASP A 312 1.21 -3.84 -29.31
CA ASP A 312 0.02 -4.66 -29.07
C ASP A 312 -1.01 -3.96 -28.17
N ASP A 313 -0.57 -3.12 -27.23
CA ASP A 313 -1.41 -2.26 -26.38
C ASP A 313 -0.84 -0.83 -26.31
N VAL A 314 -1.43 0.03 -25.48
CA VAL A 314 -0.96 1.39 -25.18
C VAL A 314 0.45 1.34 -24.59
N ILE A 315 0.69 0.48 -23.61
CA ILE A 315 2.03 0.19 -23.07
C ILE A 315 2.53 -1.10 -23.74
N GLY A 316 2.83 -1.01 -25.03
CA GLY A 316 3.35 -2.12 -25.82
C GLY A 316 4.88 -2.15 -25.86
N THR A 317 5.41 -3.21 -26.48
CA THR A 317 6.85 -3.45 -26.61
C THR A 317 7.30 -3.34 -28.08
N VAL A 318 8.61 -3.16 -28.28
CA VAL A 318 9.24 -3.12 -29.61
C VAL A 318 9.74 -4.51 -29.95
N ASN A 319 8.89 -5.30 -30.61
CA ASN A 319 9.21 -6.67 -31.04
C ASN A 319 8.80 -6.96 -32.48
N GLN A 320 9.44 -7.95 -33.11
CA GLN A 320 9.14 -8.30 -34.51
C GLN A 320 7.67 -8.70 -34.76
N PRO A 321 7.04 -9.60 -33.97
CA PRO A 321 5.65 -10.01 -34.21
C PRO A 321 4.64 -8.86 -34.24
N ASP A 322 4.72 -7.93 -33.29
CA ASP A 322 3.75 -6.85 -33.16
C ASP A 322 3.93 -5.78 -34.23
N MET A 323 5.18 -5.46 -34.57
CA MET A 323 5.48 -4.54 -35.65
C MET A 323 5.13 -5.14 -37.03
N GLN A 324 5.28 -6.46 -37.19
CA GLN A 324 4.89 -7.14 -38.42
C GLN A 324 3.37 -7.12 -38.61
N TRP A 325 2.61 -7.27 -37.52
CA TRP A 325 1.14 -7.26 -37.58
C TRP A 325 0.61 -5.97 -38.18
N VAL A 326 1.07 -4.80 -37.73
CA VAL A 326 0.61 -3.51 -38.28
C VAL A 326 1.17 -3.28 -39.69
N LYS A 327 2.43 -3.64 -39.93
CA LYS A 327 3.09 -3.55 -41.24
C LYS A 327 2.32 -4.25 -42.35
N ASP A 328 1.72 -5.41 -42.05
CA ASP A 328 0.91 -6.17 -43.01
C ASP A 328 -0.33 -5.40 -43.47
N PHE A 329 -0.88 -4.49 -42.66
CA PHE A 329 -2.00 -3.63 -43.04
C PHE A 329 -1.56 -2.33 -43.72
N ILE A 330 -0.56 -1.64 -43.16
CA ILE A 330 -0.17 -0.29 -43.63
C ILE A 330 0.87 -0.33 -44.78
N GLY A 331 1.47 -1.49 -45.03
CA GLY A 331 2.40 -1.74 -46.13
C GLY A 331 3.72 -0.98 -46.04
N ARG A 332 4.17 -0.67 -44.82
CA ARG A 332 5.44 0.00 -44.47
C ARG A 332 5.81 -0.31 -43.02
N ASP A 333 7.07 -0.12 -42.65
CA ASP A 333 7.51 -0.24 -41.26
C ASP A 333 6.90 0.87 -40.39
N PRO A 334 6.33 0.56 -39.21
CA PRO A 334 5.76 1.56 -38.31
C PRO A 334 6.85 2.40 -37.62
N PHE A 335 6.51 3.64 -37.28
CA PHE A 335 7.31 4.49 -36.41
C PHE A 335 6.84 4.30 -34.96
N VAL A 336 7.67 3.74 -34.09
CA VAL A 336 7.20 3.33 -32.77
C VAL A 336 7.12 4.51 -31.80
N TRP A 337 5.94 4.73 -31.24
CA TRP A 337 5.74 5.51 -30.01
C TRP A 337 5.86 4.54 -28.84
N LEU A 338 7.02 4.48 -28.20
CA LEU A 338 7.24 3.61 -27.06
C LEU A 338 6.75 4.30 -25.77
N ASN A 339 5.69 3.80 -25.16
CA ASN A 339 5.21 4.30 -23.85
C ASN A 339 6.04 3.76 -22.67
N TRP A 340 7.33 4.06 -22.69
CA TRP A 340 8.29 3.84 -21.62
C TRP A 340 9.36 4.92 -21.71
N PRO A 341 9.74 5.58 -20.61
CA PRO A 341 9.40 5.31 -19.20
C PRO A 341 8.19 6.09 -18.65
N VAL A 342 7.27 6.60 -19.47
CA VAL A 342 6.08 7.33 -18.97
C VAL A 342 5.38 6.60 -17.81
N ASN A 343 5.13 7.31 -16.71
CA ASN A 343 4.58 6.77 -15.47
C ASN A 343 3.19 7.33 -15.13
N GLY A 344 2.51 8.01 -16.04
CA GLY A 344 1.17 8.60 -15.77
C GLY A 344 0.09 7.58 -15.35
N TYR A 345 0.35 6.28 -15.51
CA TYR A 345 -0.53 5.19 -15.03
C TYR A 345 -0.09 4.58 -13.68
N ALA A 346 1.04 5.01 -13.13
CA ALA A 346 1.64 4.64 -11.85
C ALA A 346 2.36 5.87 -11.26
N GLY A 347 1.60 6.97 -11.12
CA GLY A 347 2.17 8.31 -10.99
C GLY A 347 2.98 8.58 -9.72
N SER A 348 2.89 7.72 -8.70
CA SER A 348 3.70 7.77 -7.48
C SER A 348 5.12 7.22 -7.66
N ARG A 349 5.44 6.57 -8.78
CA ARG A 349 6.68 5.80 -8.97
C ARG A 349 7.54 6.30 -10.11
N LEU A 350 8.86 6.11 -10.00
CA LEU A 350 9.81 6.33 -11.08
C LEU A 350 10.10 5.02 -11.83
N LEU A 351 10.44 5.13 -13.12
CA LEU A 351 10.75 4.01 -14.00
C LEU A 351 12.17 4.17 -14.59
N LEU A 352 13.17 3.94 -13.76
CA LEU A 352 14.60 4.11 -14.06
C LEU A 352 15.32 2.79 -14.36
N GLY A 353 14.56 1.70 -14.54
CA GLY A 353 15.09 0.36 -14.78
C GLY A 353 15.61 0.11 -16.19
N GLU A 354 16.00 -1.13 -16.43
CA GLU A 354 16.51 -1.60 -17.72
C GLU A 354 15.44 -1.64 -18.83
N GLY A 355 15.88 -1.64 -20.10
CA GLY A 355 15.00 -1.64 -21.27
C GLY A 355 14.55 -3.02 -21.78
N GLU A 356 14.98 -4.13 -21.16
CA GLU A 356 14.81 -5.50 -21.69
C GLU A 356 13.34 -5.87 -21.92
N HIS A 357 12.43 -5.43 -21.04
CA HIS A 357 11.00 -5.68 -21.21
C HIS A 357 10.42 -4.99 -22.45
N PHE A 358 10.97 -3.83 -22.83
CA PHE A 358 10.38 -2.95 -23.84
C PHE A 358 11.06 -3.02 -25.20
N LEU A 359 12.35 -3.36 -25.25
CA LEU A 359 13.19 -3.29 -26.44
C LEU A 359 13.75 -4.67 -26.80
N GLU A 360 13.12 -5.37 -27.75
CA GLU A 360 13.58 -6.69 -28.20
C GLU A 360 14.69 -6.54 -29.26
N LYS A 361 15.90 -6.94 -28.89
CA LYS A 361 17.08 -7.05 -29.76
C LYS A 361 16.74 -7.75 -31.09
N GLY A 362 17.23 -7.22 -32.20
CA GLY A 362 16.99 -7.76 -33.55
C GLY A 362 15.67 -7.33 -34.21
N THR A 363 14.93 -6.37 -33.65
CA THR A 363 13.68 -5.85 -34.24
C THR A 363 13.94 -4.82 -35.35
N HIS A 364 14.15 -5.30 -36.58
CA HIS A 364 14.47 -4.46 -37.76
C HIS A 364 13.25 -3.90 -38.51
N ASN A 365 12.04 -4.37 -38.24
CA ASN A 365 10.82 -4.02 -38.97
C ASN A 365 10.13 -2.76 -38.41
N ILE A 366 10.92 -1.73 -38.11
CA ILE A 366 10.48 -0.42 -37.64
C ILE A 366 11.13 0.68 -38.50
N SER A 367 10.44 1.79 -38.74
CA SER A 367 11.07 2.97 -39.35
C SER A 367 11.82 3.80 -38.30
N GLY A 368 11.47 3.63 -37.03
CA GLY A 368 12.18 4.20 -35.90
C GLY A 368 11.46 3.99 -34.59
N VAL A 369 12.00 4.57 -33.52
CA VAL A 369 11.40 4.54 -32.18
C VAL A 369 11.66 5.86 -31.45
N VAL A 370 10.63 6.35 -30.77
CA VAL A 370 10.72 7.44 -29.82
C VAL A 370 10.21 7.01 -28.46
N SER A 371 10.96 7.34 -27.40
CA SER A 371 10.51 7.16 -26.01
C SER A 371 9.48 8.25 -25.66
N ASN A 372 8.34 7.85 -25.10
CA ASN A 372 7.46 8.76 -24.36
C ASN A 372 7.90 8.74 -22.89
N PRO A 373 8.52 9.82 -22.38
CA PRO A 373 9.22 9.75 -21.10
C PRO A 373 8.41 10.17 -19.88
N LEU A 374 9.10 10.28 -18.74
CA LEU A 374 8.53 10.78 -17.49
C LEU A 374 8.27 12.30 -17.59
N GLU A 375 7.42 12.81 -16.69
CA GLU A 375 7.34 14.25 -16.43
C GLU A 375 8.69 14.80 -15.91
N GLN A 376 9.49 13.95 -15.25
CA GLN A 376 10.86 14.22 -14.81
C GLN A 376 11.84 14.12 -15.99
N ALA A 377 12.12 15.25 -16.64
CA ALA A 377 12.88 15.31 -17.88
C ALA A 377 14.31 14.79 -17.73
N GLU A 378 15.01 15.14 -16.66
CA GLU A 378 16.41 14.75 -16.48
C GLU A 378 16.55 13.26 -16.16
N LEU A 379 15.63 12.72 -15.36
CA LEU A 379 15.58 11.29 -15.03
C LEU A 379 15.19 10.42 -16.24
N SER A 380 14.38 10.96 -17.15
CA SER A 380 14.01 10.30 -18.41
C SER A 380 15.21 9.96 -19.31
N LYS A 381 16.37 10.59 -19.09
CA LYS A 381 17.58 10.34 -19.87
C LYS A 381 18.05 8.88 -19.81
N VAL A 382 17.74 8.14 -18.74
CA VAL A 382 18.09 6.72 -18.60
C VAL A 382 17.47 5.89 -19.73
N ALA A 383 16.17 5.99 -19.91
CA ALA A 383 15.46 5.27 -20.96
C ALA A 383 15.69 5.86 -22.36
N ILE A 384 15.86 7.19 -22.45
CA ILE A 384 16.24 7.84 -23.71
C ILE A 384 17.61 7.30 -24.18
N PHE A 385 18.57 7.11 -23.28
CA PHE A 385 19.85 6.48 -23.62
C PHE A 385 19.66 5.07 -24.20
N ALA A 386 18.86 4.24 -23.53
CA ALA A 386 18.55 2.88 -24.00
C ALA A 386 17.90 2.86 -25.38
N VAL A 387 16.93 3.75 -25.64
CA VAL A 387 16.29 3.90 -26.96
C VAL A 387 17.29 4.37 -28.03
N GLY A 388 18.21 5.27 -27.69
CA GLY A 388 19.25 5.75 -28.60
C GLY A 388 20.21 4.66 -29.03
N ASP A 389 20.71 3.89 -28.06
CA ASP A 389 21.59 2.74 -28.28
C ASP A 389 20.91 1.66 -29.12
N PHE A 390 19.70 1.24 -28.70
CA PHE A 390 18.89 0.26 -29.42
C PHE A 390 18.63 0.67 -30.87
N ALA A 391 18.17 1.90 -31.10
CA ALA A 391 17.75 2.33 -32.43
C ALA A 391 18.93 2.61 -33.38
N TRP A 392 20.14 2.82 -32.83
CA TRP A 392 21.36 2.91 -33.61
C TRP A 392 21.85 1.53 -34.03
N ASN A 393 21.96 0.57 -33.10
CA ASN A 393 22.41 -0.80 -33.36
C ASN A 393 21.49 -1.82 -32.69
N VAL A 394 20.50 -2.28 -33.44
CA VAL A 394 19.44 -3.17 -32.97
C VAL A 394 19.97 -4.60 -32.74
N ASP A 395 20.96 -5.02 -33.53
CA ASP A 395 21.53 -6.36 -33.48
C ASP A 395 22.49 -6.56 -32.31
N ASP A 396 23.23 -5.54 -31.87
CA ASP A 396 24.17 -5.64 -30.74
C ASP A 396 23.64 -5.07 -29.43
N TYR A 397 22.46 -4.45 -29.43
CA TYR A 397 21.84 -3.90 -28.21
C TYR A 397 21.87 -4.92 -27.06
N ASN A 398 22.34 -4.42 -25.91
CA ASN A 398 22.41 -5.13 -24.64
C ASN A 398 21.81 -4.24 -23.57
N SER A 399 20.58 -4.56 -23.16
CA SER A 399 19.80 -3.78 -22.20
C SER A 399 20.58 -3.45 -20.93
N LYS A 400 21.18 -4.46 -20.30
CA LYS A 400 21.93 -4.28 -19.05
C LYS A 400 23.14 -3.39 -19.21
N GLN A 401 23.94 -3.63 -20.25
CA GLN A 401 25.14 -2.83 -20.51
C GLN A 401 24.77 -1.37 -20.82
N SER A 402 23.74 -1.14 -21.65
CA SER A 402 23.24 0.19 -21.99
C SER A 402 22.75 0.94 -20.75
N TRP A 403 22.01 0.25 -19.88
CA TRP A 403 21.58 0.79 -18.59
C TRP A 403 22.77 1.17 -17.70
N GLU A 404 23.74 0.26 -17.51
CA GLU A 404 24.95 0.52 -16.71
C GLU A 404 25.78 1.71 -17.26
N ASP A 405 25.90 1.83 -18.58
CA ASP A 405 26.67 2.90 -19.23
C ASP A 405 25.95 4.25 -19.14
N SER A 406 24.62 4.26 -19.19
CA SER A 406 23.80 5.48 -19.23
C SER A 406 24.13 6.47 -18.10
N PHE A 407 24.37 5.97 -16.89
CA PHE A 407 24.62 6.81 -15.71
C PHE A 407 25.89 7.66 -15.85
N ASN A 408 26.91 7.17 -16.55
CA ASN A 408 28.15 7.93 -16.81
C ASN A 408 27.91 9.13 -17.74
N TYR A 409 26.94 9.02 -18.64
CA TYR A 409 26.56 10.10 -19.55
C TYR A 409 25.62 11.11 -18.88
N ILE A 410 24.77 10.63 -17.98
CA ILE A 410 23.69 11.41 -17.37
C ILE A 410 24.17 12.19 -16.15
N ALA A 411 24.91 11.53 -15.25
CA ALA A 411 25.36 12.08 -13.97
C ALA A 411 26.83 11.69 -13.71
N PRO A 412 27.81 12.12 -14.52
CA PRO A 412 29.19 11.63 -14.46
C PRO A 412 29.87 11.77 -13.09
N ASN A 413 29.47 12.74 -12.27
CA ASN A 413 30.01 12.94 -10.92
C ASN A 413 29.32 12.08 -9.84
N ALA A 414 28.15 11.52 -10.14
CA ALA A 414 27.30 10.77 -9.21
C ALA A 414 26.73 9.48 -9.88
N ALA A 415 27.45 8.91 -10.84
CA ALA A 415 26.94 7.84 -11.70
C ALA A 415 26.70 6.55 -10.91
N SER A 416 27.63 6.19 -10.02
CA SER A 416 27.51 5.05 -9.10
C SER A 416 26.31 5.21 -8.17
N GLU A 417 26.10 6.40 -7.65
CA GLU A 417 25.04 6.73 -6.70
C GLU A 417 23.67 6.65 -7.38
N LEU A 418 23.52 7.32 -8.53
CA LEU A 418 22.28 7.27 -9.30
C LEU A 418 21.94 5.85 -9.76
N ARG A 419 22.94 5.05 -10.16
CA ARG A 419 22.74 3.64 -10.52
C ARG A 419 22.24 2.82 -9.32
N THR A 420 22.83 3.03 -8.15
CA THR A 420 22.41 2.33 -6.92
C THR A 420 20.96 2.67 -6.58
N ILE A 421 20.58 3.95 -6.65
CA ILE A 421 19.20 4.40 -6.44
C ILE A 421 18.24 3.79 -7.48
N ALA A 422 18.66 3.75 -8.76
CA ALA A 422 17.82 3.27 -9.86
C ALA A 422 17.48 1.77 -9.77
N HIS A 423 18.28 0.95 -9.07
CA HIS A 423 17.91 -0.46 -8.79
C HIS A 423 16.59 -0.58 -8.01
N HIS A 424 16.19 0.45 -7.28
CA HIS A 424 15.03 0.45 -6.40
C HIS A 424 13.86 1.28 -6.94
N ALA A 425 13.90 1.70 -8.20
CA ALA A 425 12.96 2.66 -8.79
C ALA A 425 12.56 2.25 -10.21
N SER A 426 11.90 1.10 -10.38
CA SER A 426 11.66 0.54 -11.71
C SER A 426 10.33 -0.19 -11.90
N ASP A 427 9.63 -0.66 -10.86
CA ASP A 427 8.40 -1.42 -11.04
C ASP A 427 7.12 -0.57 -10.91
N PRO A 428 6.28 -0.45 -11.96
CA PRO A 428 5.01 0.27 -11.88
C PRO A 428 3.86 -0.52 -11.24
N SER A 429 4.09 -1.73 -10.70
CA SER A 429 3.00 -2.64 -10.27
C SER A 429 2.50 -2.43 -8.82
N PRO A 430 1.18 -2.41 -8.55
CA PRO A 430 0.08 -2.75 -9.45
C PRO A 430 -0.36 -1.56 -10.32
N ASN A 431 -0.82 -1.86 -11.53
CA ASN A 431 -1.43 -0.86 -12.40
C ASN A 431 -2.48 -1.50 -13.31
N ARG A 432 -3.42 -0.68 -13.81
CA ARG A 432 -4.50 -1.10 -14.72
C ARG A 432 -4.03 -1.68 -16.06
N ARG A 433 -2.75 -1.52 -16.40
CA ARG A 433 -2.14 -2.00 -17.64
C ARG A 433 -1.46 -3.36 -17.48
N GLY A 434 -1.34 -3.88 -16.24
CA GLY A 434 -0.74 -5.17 -15.96
C GLY A 434 0.78 -5.24 -16.18
N VAL A 435 1.45 -4.10 -16.29
CA VAL A 435 2.92 -4.05 -16.45
C VAL A 435 3.58 -4.36 -15.12
N VAL A 436 4.53 -5.30 -15.12
CA VAL A 436 5.32 -5.70 -13.95
C VAL A 436 6.77 -5.79 -14.39
N LEU A 437 7.65 -5.01 -13.75
CA LEU A 437 9.08 -4.95 -14.07
C LEU A 437 9.93 -5.42 -12.90
N GLU A 438 11.18 -5.78 -13.16
CA GLU A 438 12.14 -6.10 -12.10
C GLU A 438 12.45 -4.85 -11.26
N GLU A 439 12.71 -5.04 -9.96
CA GLU A 439 13.13 -3.99 -9.02
C GLU A 439 13.78 -4.64 -7.80
N SER A 440 14.89 -4.07 -7.33
CA SER A 440 15.72 -4.56 -6.23
C SER A 440 16.18 -6.02 -6.37
N GLU A 441 16.36 -6.51 -7.61
CA GLU A 441 16.81 -7.90 -7.84
C GLU A 441 18.25 -8.14 -7.37
N ASN A 442 19.04 -7.08 -7.18
CA ASN A 442 20.42 -7.14 -6.69
C ASN A 442 20.56 -7.59 -5.22
N ILE A 443 19.50 -7.47 -4.41
CA ILE A 443 19.48 -7.84 -2.98
C ILE A 443 18.39 -8.88 -2.65
N LYS A 444 17.69 -9.37 -3.67
CA LYS A 444 16.54 -10.28 -3.49
C LYS A 444 16.90 -11.56 -2.76
N VAL A 445 18.06 -12.15 -3.09
CA VAL A 445 18.47 -13.44 -2.52
C VAL A 445 18.67 -13.29 -1.01
N GLU A 446 19.30 -12.19 -0.60
CA GLU A 446 19.59 -11.86 0.78
C GLU A 446 18.30 -11.57 1.57
N LEU A 447 17.35 -10.81 0.98
CA LEU A 447 16.04 -10.55 1.58
C LEU A 447 15.23 -11.85 1.78
N ASP A 448 15.17 -12.70 0.74
CA ASP A 448 14.46 -13.98 0.77
C ASP A 448 15.10 -14.95 1.78
N GLU A 449 16.44 -15.02 1.83
CA GLU A 449 17.19 -15.85 2.79
C GLU A 449 16.95 -15.39 4.22
N PHE A 450 17.02 -14.08 4.48
CA PHE A 450 16.78 -13.51 5.81
C PHE A 450 15.38 -13.86 6.31
N MET A 451 14.33 -13.57 5.50
CA MET A 451 12.95 -13.88 5.88
C MET A 451 12.75 -15.37 6.13
N SER A 452 13.32 -16.22 5.26
CA SER A 452 13.21 -17.67 5.40
C SER A 452 13.84 -18.16 6.71
N LYS A 453 15.02 -17.65 7.08
CA LYS A 453 15.71 -18.04 8.32
C LYS A 453 14.99 -17.54 9.56
N PHE A 454 14.55 -16.28 9.55
CA PHE A 454 13.82 -15.69 10.67
C PHE A 454 12.55 -16.50 10.98
N GLN A 455 11.77 -16.84 9.95
CA GLN A 455 10.55 -17.64 10.08
C GLN A 455 10.78 -19.10 10.53
N GLN A 456 12.00 -19.62 10.37
CA GLN A 456 12.38 -20.97 10.79
C GLN A 456 13.11 -20.98 12.14
N GLU A 457 13.16 -19.84 12.83
CA GLU A 457 13.93 -19.65 14.07
C GLU A 457 15.43 -20.01 13.89
N GLU A 458 15.95 -19.90 12.66
CA GLU A 458 17.38 -20.07 12.37
C GLU A 458 18.16 -18.78 12.67
N PRO A 459 19.47 -18.86 13.03
CA PRO A 459 20.27 -17.66 13.30
C PRO A 459 20.33 -16.70 12.11
N VAL A 460 19.89 -15.45 12.31
CA VAL A 460 19.88 -14.42 11.26
C VAL A 460 21.05 -13.43 11.31
N GLU A 461 21.83 -13.40 12.39
CA GLU A 461 22.90 -12.39 12.62
C GLU A 461 23.80 -12.16 11.39
N VAL A 462 24.37 -13.23 10.81
CA VAL A 462 25.32 -13.11 9.68
C VAL A 462 24.66 -12.54 8.41
N ILE A 463 23.46 -13.00 8.06
CA ILE A 463 22.74 -12.52 6.86
C ILE A 463 22.14 -11.14 7.12
N GLY A 464 21.75 -10.86 8.36
CA GLY A 464 21.27 -9.56 8.81
C GLY A 464 22.36 -8.49 8.75
N GLU A 465 23.59 -8.79 9.21
CA GLU A 465 24.74 -7.88 9.04
C GLU A 465 25.03 -7.58 7.57
N GLN A 466 24.92 -8.58 6.68
CA GLN A 466 25.07 -8.38 5.24
C GLN A 466 23.99 -7.46 4.66
N LEU A 467 22.73 -7.66 5.03
CA LEU A 467 21.64 -6.77 4.62
C LEU A 467 21.82 -5.35 5.16
N ILE A 468 22.24 -5.19 6.42
CA ILE A 468 22.53 -3.88 7.00
C ILE A 468 23.63 -3.17 6.20
N ASP A 469 24.67 -3.88 5.77
CA ASP A 469 25.72 -3.31 4.90
C ASP A 469 25.20 -2.90 3.52
N GLU A 470 24.31 -3.69 2.90
CA GLU A 470 23.64 -3.32 1.65
C GLU A 470 22.74 -2.08 1.82
N PHE A 471 21.95 -2.02 2.89
CA PHE A 471 21.13 -0.84 3.21
C PHE A 471 21.98 0.41 3.46
N ASN A 472 23.12 0.29 4.13
CA ASN A 472 24.07 1.39 4.30
C ASN A 472 24.63 1.88 2.95
N GLN A 473 24.91 0.98 2.00
CA GLN A 473 25.34 1.38 0.66
C GLN A 473 24.27 2.20 -0.08
N ILE A 474 22.99 1.85 0.08
CA ILE A 474 21.87 2.62 -0.51
C ILE A 474 21.76 4.01 0.16
N LEU A 475 21.84 4.08 1.49
CA LEU A 475 21.80 5.36 2.24
C LEU A 475 23.00 6.27 1.88
N ASP A 476 24.19 5.69 1.73
CA ASP A 476 25.40 6.39 1.28
C ASP A 476 25.24 6.87 -0.18
N ALA A 477 24.59 6.09 -1.04
CA ALA A 477 24.30 6.50 -2.41
C ALA A 477 23.32 7.69 -2.45
N ILE A 478 22.27 7.69 -1.63
CA ILE A 478 21.33 8.82 -1.51
C ILE A 478 22.08 10.10 -1.10
N THR A 479 22.86 10.01 -0.03
CA THR A 479 23.67 11.15 0.47
C THR A 479 24.69 11.60 -0.57
N GLY A 480 25.43 10.66 -1.15
CA GLY A 480 26.43 10.92 -2.18
C GLY A 480 25.84 11.55 -3.44
N PHE A 481 24.63 11.16 -3.84
CA PHE A 481 23.95 11.76 -4.99
C PHE A 481 23.61 13.24 -4.74
N ARG A 482 23.04 13.56 -3.56
CA ARG A 482 22.73 14.94 -3.16
C ARG A 482 23.96 15.85 -3.18
N GLU A 483 25.10 15.32 -2.73
CA GLU A 483 26.39 16.04 -2.66
C GLU A 483 27.10 16.17 -4.01
N LYS A 484 27.17 15.08 -4.78
CA LYS A 484 28.04 14.99 -5.97
C LYS A 484 27.33 15.38 -7.27
N SER A 485 26.00 15.26 -7.35
CA SER A 485 25.27 15.61 -8.57
C SER A 485 25.33 17.11 -8.83
N THR A 486 25.83 17.49 -10.01
CA THR A 486 25.92 18.89 -10.46
C THR A 486 24.69 19.35 -11.22
N ASN A 487 23.71 18.47 -11.43
CA ASN A 487 22.49 18.76 -12.16
C ASN A 487 21.38 19.16 -11.17
N GLU A 488 21.16 20.47 -11.01
CA GLU A 488 20.19 21.00 -10.04
C GLU A 488 18.76 20.57 -10.35
N GLN A 489 18.39 20.53 -11.64
CA GLN A 489 17.05 20.13 -12.08
C GLN A 489 16.80 18.66 -11.77
N MET A 490 17.76 17.78 -12.05
CA MET A 490 17.66 16.36 -11.71
C MET A 490 17.52 16.14 -10.20
N ARG A 491 18.32 16.84 -9.38
CA ARG A 491 18.19 16.76 -7.90
C ARG A 491 16.79 17.16 -7.46
N LYS A 492 16.25 18.26 -7.99
CA LYS A 492 14.89 18.70 -7.68
C LYS A 492 13.83 17.67 -8.11
N GLU A 493 14.00 17.05 -9.28
CA GLU A 493 13.06 16.05 -9.81
C GLU A 493 13.01 14.78 -8.95
N ILE A 494 14.15 14.28 -8.46
CA ILE A 494 14.20 13.01 -7.73
C ILE A 494 14.01 13.15 -6.21
N GLU A 495 14.19 14.34 -5.63
CA GLU A 495 14.26 14.53 -4.16
C GLU A 495 13.10 13.91 -3.37
N PRO A 496 11.81 14.02 -3.77
CA PRO A 496 10.72 13.40 -3.03
C PRO A 496 10.87 11.87 -2.93
N TRP A 497 11.30 11.22 -4.00
CA TRP A 497 11.60 9.78 -4.01
C TRP A 497 12.86 9.43 -3.22
N LEU A 498 13.88 10.30 -3.18
CA LEU A 498 15.04 10.07 -2.31
C LEU A 498 14.66 10.11 -0.83
N ASN A 499 13.79 11.04 -0.43
CA ASN A 499 13.28 11.10 0.94
C ASN A 499 12.49 9.84 1.29
N SER A 500 11.61 9.39 0.39
CA SER A 500 10.85 8.15 0.59
C SER A 500 11.77 6.93 0.68
N LEU A 501 12.74 6.77 -0.24
CA LEU A 501 13.67 5.64 -0.25
C LEU A 501 14.55 5.61 1.01
N GLU A 502 15.00 6.79 1.48
CA GLU A 502 15.78 6.89 2.71
C GLU A 502 15.01 6.35 3.91
N GLU A 503 13.72 6.70 4.06
CA GLU A 503 12.87 6.19 5.14
C GLU A 503 12.55 4.69 4.97
N VAL A 504 12.27 4.20 3.75
CA VAL A 504 12.06 2.76 3.49
C VAL A 504 13.28 1.94 3.88
N VAL A 505 14.48 2.34 3.42
CA VAL A 505 15.72 1.61 3.70
C VAL A 505 16.11 1.69 5.17
N GLN A 506 15.80 2.81 5.85
CA GLN A 506 15.91 2.90 7.30
C GLN A 506 14.97 1.91 7.99
N ALA A 507 13.71 1.80 7.55
CA ALA A 507 12.75 0.84 8.09
C ALA A 507 13.25 -0.60 7.95
N ASP A 508 13.73 -0.98 6.76
CA ASP A 508 14.32 -2.30 6.50
C ASP A 508 15.50 -2.59 7.43
N LYS A 509 16.42 -1.63 7.56
CA LYS A 509 17.60 -1.75 8.41
C LYS A 509 17.24 -1.91 9.89
N TYR A 510 16.32 -1.09 10.40
CA TYR A 510 15.87 -1.16 11.79
C TYR A 510 15.09 -2.46 12.07
N ALA A 511 14.27 -2.92 11.13
CA ALA A 511 13.56 -4.20 11.26
C ALA A 511 14.54 -5.38 11.31
N VAL A 512 15.56 -5.40 10.44
CA VAL A 512 16.63 -6.41 10.50
C VAL A 512 17.39 -6.35 11.83
N GLN A 513 17.72 -5.14 12.30
CA GLN A 513 18.42 -4.98 13.57
C GLN A 513 17.58 -5.48 14.75
N SER A 514 16.27 -5.19 14.75
CA SER A 514 15.31 -5.67 15.74
C SER A 514 15.27 -7.19 15.80
N ALA A 515 15.18 -7.87 14.65
CA ALA A 515 15.22 -9.32 14.56
C ALA A 515 16.52 -9.94 15.07
N ILE A 516 17.68 -9.33 14.79
CA ILE A 516 18.97 -9.79 15.32
C ILE A 516 18.99 -9.67 16.85
N THR A 517 18.55 -8.54 17.40
CA THR A 517 18.53 -8.31 18.86
C THR A 517 17.49 -9.17 19.57
N PHE A 518 16.35 -9.43 18.92
CA PHE A 518 15.32 -10.34 19.42
C PHE A 518 15.86 -11.76 19.58
N GLN A 519 16.51 -12.32 18.54
CA GLN A 519 17.17 -13.63 18.65
C GLN A 519 18.37 -13.65 19.61
N GLY A 520 18.91 -12.48 19.95
CA GLY A 520 19.98 -12.30 20.92
C GLY A 520 19.53 -12.14 22.37
N ASP A 521 18.23 -12.35 22.66
CA ASP A 521 17.60 -12.15 23.97
C ASP A 521 17.69 -10.70 24.53
N ASP A 522 17.80 -9.69 23.66
CA ASP A 522 17.76 -8.26 24.02
C ASP A 522 16.44 -7.61 23.61
N LEU A 523 15.38 -7.91 24.37
CA LEU A 523 14.00 -7.45 24.11
C LEU A 523 13.86 -5.93 24.10
N ASN A 524 14.60 -5.22 24.96
CA ASN A 524 14.54 -3.76 25.01
C ASN A 524 15.05 -3.14 23.72
N THR A 525 16.22 -3.58 23.25
CA THR A 525 16.76 -3.09 21.98
C THR A 525 15.89 -3.55 20.81
N ALA A 526 15.37 -4.79 20.83
CA ALA A 526 14.46 -5.27 19.80
C ALA A 526 13.21 -4.40 19.66
N TRP A 527 12.59 -4.01 20.79
CA TRP A 527 11.49 -3.06 20.82
C TRP A 527 11.89 -1.68 20.28
N GLU A 528 13.02 -1.13 20.72
CA GLU A 528 13.48 0.17 20.25
C GLU A 528 13.69 0.21 18.72
N GLU A 529 14.25 -0.86 18.16
CA GLU A 529 14.51 -0.98 16.73
C GLU A 529 13.21 -1.25 15.94
N LEU A 530 12.26 -2.01 16.49
CA LEU A 530 10.93 -2.17 15.88
C LEU A 530 10.19 -0.82 15.80
N GLY A 531 10.19 -0.05 16.89
CA GLY A 531 9.59 1.29 16.92
C GLY A 531 10.25 2.25 15.92
N LYS A 532 11.58 2.16 15.73
CA LYS A 532 12.29 2.88 14.65
C LYS A 532 11.82 2.45 13.26
N ALA A 533 11.64 1.15 13.05
CA ALA A 533 11.22 0.60 11.77
C ALA A 533 9.80 1.07 11.38
N ALA A 534 8.84 0.93 12.30
CA ALA A 534 7.45 1.34 12.07
C ALA A 534 7.34 2.84 11.75
N ASN A 535 7.96 3.71 12.55
CA ASN A 535 7.94 5.15 12.32
C ASN A 535 8.58 5.56 10.98
N ALA A 536 9.70 4.92 10.59
CA ALA A 536 10.34 5.20 9.30
C ALA A 536 9.41 4.76 8.14
N MET A 537 8.76 3.60 8.28
CA MET A 537 7.83 3.11 7.26
C MET A 537 6.63 4.05 7.10
N ASP A 538 6.04 4.55 8.17
CA ASP A 538 4.97 5.55 8.11
C ASP A 538 5.43 6.84 7.42
N ARG A 539 6.60 7.36 7.82
CA ARG A 539 7.18 8.58 7.23
C ARG A 539 7.49 8.44 5.75
N SER A 540 7.82 7.25 5.26
CA SER A 540 8.14 7.01 3.85
C SER A 540 7.01 7.40 2.88
N THR A 541 5.76 7.46 3.37
CA THR A 541 4.56 7.80 2.60
C THR A 541 4.20 9.28 2.66
N THR A 542 4.97 10.11 3.39
CA THR A 542 4.63 11.52 3.68
C THR A 542 5.20 12.53 2.69
N PHE A 543 5.87 12.06 1.63
CA PHE A 543 6.56 12.92 0.65
C PHE A 543 5.75 13.06 -0.64
N PRO A 544 4.97 14.14 -0.82
CA PRO A 544 4.15 14.33 -2.00
C PRO A 544 4.93 14.81 -3.22
N ILE A 545 4.35 14.53 -4.39
CA ILE A 545 4.64 15.20 -5.66
C ILE A 545 3.39 15.90 -6.18
N GLU A 546 3.57 17.07 -6.78
CA GLU A 546 2.48 17.82 -7.40
C GLU A 546 1.90 17.06 -8.61
N LYS A 547 0.57 17.09 -8.77
CA LYS A 547 -0.11 16.59 -9.97
C LYS A 547 -0.83 17.70 -10.70
N TYR A 548 -0.67 17.72 -12.02
CA TYR A 548 -1.34 18.68 -12.88
C TYR A 548 -2.86 18.48 -12.82
N ASN A 549 -3.60 19.51 -12.38
CA ASN A 549 -5.05 19.46 -12.16
C ASN A 549 -5.52 18.31 -11.26
N GLY A 550 -4.70 17.90 -10.29
CA GLY A 550 -5.02 16.84 -9.33
C GLY A 550 -4.52 17.16 -7.93
N LYS A 551 -4.81 16.28 -6.99
CA LYS A 551 -4.19 16.30 -5.66
C LYS A 551 -2.75 15.83 -5.75
N ASP A 552 -1.94 16.35 -4.85
CA ASP A 552 -0.60 15.85 -4.63
C ASP A 552 -0.65 14.36 -4.28
N VAL A 553 0.29 13.60 -4.82
CA VAL A 553 0.34 12.14 -4.66
C VAL A 553 1.60 11.79 -3.87
N PRO A 554 1.52 10.99 -2.80
CA PRO A 554 2.70 10.52 -2.09
C PRO A 554 3.57 9.65 -3.01
N THR A 555 4.89 9.80 -2.90
CA THR A 555 5.82 8.98 -3.68
C THR A 555 5.91 7.57 -3.13
N GLU A 556 6.10 6.61 -4.02
CA GLU A 556 6.42 5.22 -3.71
C GLU A 556 7.72 4.82 -4.43
N ILE A 557 8.61 4.12 -3.73
CA ILE A 557 9.89 3.62 -4.24
C ILE A 557 10.31 2.38 -3.45
N GLY A 558 11.04 1.45 -4.08
CA GLY A 558 11.32 0.12 -3.49
C GLY A 558 10.06 -0.73 -3.28
N ALA A 559 8.97 -0.38 -3.96
CA ALA A 559 7.62 -0.91 -3.74
C ALA A 559 7.50 -2.40 -4.04
N LYS A 560 8.36 -2.97 -4.88
CA LYS A 560 8.29 -4.40 -5.22
C LYS A 560 8.87 -5.32 -4.15
N ARG A 561 9.93 -4.89 -3.44
CA ARG A 561 10.70 -5.77 -2.54
C ARG A 561 11.03 -5.16 -1.19
N LEU A 562 11.52 -3.93 -1.16
CA LEU A 562 11.91 -3.25 0.08
C LEU A 562 10.68 -3.03 0.97
N VAL A 563 9.67 -2.31 0.47
CA VAL A 563 8.44 -2.03 1.22
C VAL A 563 7.73 -3.32 1.70
N PRO A 564 7.53 -4.36 0.85
CA PRO A 564 6.97 -5.62 1.31
C PRO A 564 7.83 -6.35 2.35
N PHE A 565 9.16 -6.27 2.24
CA PHE A 565 10.08 -6.85 3.22
C PHE A 565 9.96 -6.15 4.58
N ALA A 566 10.06 -4.81 4.62
CA ALA A 566 9.84 -4.01 5.82
C ALA A 566 8.52 -4.38 6.50
N ASN A 567 7.41 -4.27 5.78
CA ASN A 567 6.07 -4.51 6.32
C ASN A 567 5.91 -5.94 6.86
N LYS A 568 6.41 -6.94 6.14
CA LYS A 568 6.32 -8.34 6.57
C LYS A 568 7.16 -8.60 7.82
N LEU A 569 8.38 -8.06 7.89
CA LEU A 569 9.28 -8.25 9.01
C LEU A 569 8.79 -7.48 10.26
N ILE A 570 8.37 -6.22 10.09
CA ILE A 570 7.76 -5.40 11.16
C ILE A 570 6.55 -6.13 11.74
N LYS A 571 5.62 -6.60 10.90
CA LYS A 571 4.43 -7.33 11.37
C LYS A 571 4.77 -8.61 12.13
N GLN A 572 5.78 -9.36 11.71
CA GLN A 572 6.20 -10.57 12.42
C GLN A 572 6.85 -10.22 13.77
N LEU A 573 7.76 -9.24 13.79
CA LEU A 573 8.43 -8.79 15.00
C LEU A 573 7.46 -8.16 16.00
N ASP A 574 6.45 -7.43 15.52
CA ASP A 574 5.37 -6.88 16.31
C ASP A 574 4.70 -7.96 17.17
N ALA A 575 4.30 -9.06 16.53
CA ALA A 575 3.70 -10.20 17.21
C ALA A 575 4.69 -10.92 18.14
N ASP A 576 5.91 -11.19 17.67
CA ASP A 576 6.91 -11.97 18.42
C ASP A 576 7.40 -11.22 19.66
N ILE A 577 7.64 -9.90 19.56
CA ILE A 577 8.05 -9.06 20.69
C ILE A 577 6.88 -8.89 21.66
N HIS A 578 5.66 -8.67 21.17
CA HIS A 578 4.50 -8.54 22.05
C HIS A 578 4.27 -9.80 22.88
N LEU A 579 4.43 -11.00 22.28
CA LEU A 579 4.33 -12.28 22.98
C LEU A 579 5.31 -12.47 24.13
N GLU A 580 6.52 -11.91 23.99
CA GLU A 580 7.57 -11.96 25.01
C GLU A 580 7.38 -10.89 26.10
N ILE A 581 6.83 -9.71 25.73
CA ILE A 581 6.56 -8.62 26.68
C ILE A 581 5.31 -8.89 27.52
N ASP A 582 4.20 -9.33 26.91
CA ASP A 582 2.95 -9.64 27.61
C ASP A 582 2.82 -11.15 27.88
N PRO A 583 2.90 -11.59 29.15
CA PRO A 583 2.70 -12.99 29.53
C PRO A 583 1.34 -13.55 29.12
N GLU A 584 0.30 -12.72 29.00
CA GLU A 584 -1.06 -13.10 28.61
C GLU A 584 -1.34 -12.98 27.10
N ALA A 585 -0.45 -12.33 26.34
CA ALA A 585 -0.61 -12.18 24.90
C ALA A 585 -0.64 -13.54 24.17
N MET A 586 -1.31 -13.55 23.04
CA MET A 586 -1.39 -14.67 22.11
C MET A 586 -1.17 -14.13 20.71
N ALA A 587 -0.43 -14.84 19.87
CA ALA A 587 -0.33 -14.49 18.46
C ALA A 587 -1.34 -15.32 17.68
N ASN A 588 -2.03 -14.73 16.72
CA ASN A 588 -2.89 -15.49 15.80
C ASN A 588 -2.13 -15.71 14.49
N ILE A 589 -1.07 -16.51 14.48
CA ILE A 589 -0.21 -16.68 13.29
C ILE A 589 -0.86 -17.69 12.34
N PRO A 590 -1.28 -17.31 11.12
CA PRO A 590 -1.92 -18.22 10.19
C PRO A 590 -0.98 -19.36 9.77
N THR A 591 -1.49 -20.60 9.83
CA THR A 591 -0.81 -21.81 9.38
C THR A 591 -1.73 -22.62 8.49
N SER A 592 -1.18 -23.37 7.53
CA SER A 592 -2.01 -24.27 6.70
C SER A 592 -1.22 -25.38 6.04
N SER A 593 -1.95 -26.33 5.44
CA SER A 593 -1.40 -27.31 4.50
C SER A 593 -1.13 -26.74 3.09
N TYR A 594 -1.46 -25.48 2.82
CA TYR A 594 -1.31 -24.85 1.52
C TYR A 594 0.02 -24.08 1.44
N GLU A 595 1.10 -24.78 1.08
CA GLU A 595 2.44 -24.21 1.00
C GLU A 595 2.48 -22.92 0.14
N GLY A 596 3.05 -21.85 0.70
CA GLY A 596 3.31 -20.58 0.01
C GLY A 596 2.08 -19.71 -0.27
N GLN A 597 0.93 -19.98 0.35
CA GLN A 597 -0.27 -19.13 0.22
C GLN A 597 -0.34 -18.10 1.35
N ASN A 598 -0.81 -16.88 1.03
CA ASN A 598 -1.05 -15.84 2.02
C ASN A 598 -2.44 -16.04 2.66
N LEU A 599 -2.46 -16.14 3.99
CA LEU A 599 -3.66 -16.32 4.80
C LEU A 599 -3.90 -15.18 5.78
N ASP A 600 -3.12 -14.10 5.71
CA ASP A 600 -3.10 -13.01 6.69
C ASP A 600 -4.47 -12.37 6.94
N ASN A 601 -5.28 -12.26 5.89
CA ASN A 601 -6.66 -11.74 5.98
C ASN A 601 -7.60 -12.67 6.77
N MET A 602 -7.14 -13.83 7.27
CA MET A 602 -7.95 -14.67 8.17
C MET A 602 -7.77 -14.28 9.64
N VAL A 603 -6.88 -13.34 9.96
CA VAL A 603 -6.55 -12.91 11.33
C VAL A 603 -6.38 -11.38 11.43
N ASP A 604 -6.91 -10.64 10.46
CA ASP A 604 -6.85 -9.17 10.46
C ASP A 604 -8.03 -8.54 11.23
N ASP A 605 -8.88 -9.38 11.83
CA ASP A 605 -10.09 -9.03 12.54
C ASP A 605 -11.17 -8.35 11.68
N ASP A 606 -11.04 -8.39 10.35
CA ASP A 606 -11.99 -7.81 9.40
C ASP A 606 -12.81 -8.93 8.69
N PRO A 607 -14.07 -9.17 9.07
CA PRO A 607 -14.89 -10.19 8.44
C PRO A 607 -15.27 -9.87 6.98
N GLU A 608 -14.91 -8.71 6.43
CA GLU A 608 -15.14 -8.36 5.02
C GLU A 608 -13.93 -8.66 4.12
N THR A 609 -12.73 -8.79 4.69
CA THR A 609 -11.57 -9.32 3.96
C THR A 609 -11.59 -10.84 4.01
N TYR A 610 -10.77 -11.47 3.17
CA TYR A 610 -10.67 -12.92 3.20
C TYR A 610 -9.32 -13.38 2.65
N ALA A 611 -8.83 -14.47 3.21
CA ALA A 611 -7.79 -15.27 2.61
C ALA A 611 -8.41 -16.17 1.53
N TYR A 612 -7.85 -16.15 0.31
CA TYR A 612 -8.38 -16.93 -0.81
C TYR A 612 -7.31 -17.80 -1.48
N VAL A 613 -7.38 -19.10 -1.17
CA VAL A 613 -6.45 -20.10 -1.68
C VAL A 613 -7.04 -20.76 -2.93
N LYS A 614 -6.49 -20.43 -4.09
CA LYS A 614 -6.91 -20.98 -5.40
C LYS A 614 -6.27 -22.35 -5.70
N VAL A 615 -6.21 -23.21 -4.68
CA VAL A 615 -5.75 -24.60 -4.77
C VAL A 615 -6.97 -25.50 -4.55
N LEU A 616 -7.14 -26.53 -5.38
CA LEU A 616 -8.26 -27.47 -5.24
C LEU A 616 -8.15 -28.25 -3.93
N GLN A 617 -9.22 -28.21 -3.15
CA GLN A 617 -9.34 -28.89 -1.87
C GLN A 617 -9.12 -30.42 -1.99
N LYS A 618 -8.46 -31.01 -1.00
CA LYS A 618 -8.24 -32.46 -0.84
C LYS A 618 -8.56 -32.91 0.58
N ASN A 619 -8.98 -34.16 0.74
CA ASN A 619 -9.21 -34.75 2.06
C ASN A 619 -7.92 -34.65 2.90
N GLY A 620 -8.04 -34.01 4.07
CA GLY A 620 -6.91 -33.78 4.97
C GLY A 620 -6.29 -32.39 4.88
N ASP A 621 -6.66 -31.55 3.90
CA ASP A 621 -6.25 -30.15 3.87
C ASP A 621 -6.74 -29.42 5.13
N TRP A 622 -5.98 -28.44 5.61
CA TRP A 622 -6.31 -27.70 6.82
C TRP A 622 -5.77 -26.27 6.77
N TYR A 623 -6.41 -25.40 7.53
CA TYR A 623 -5.91 -24.07 7.89
C TYR A 623 -6.12 -23.88 9.39
N GLY A 624 -5.30 -23.06 10.03
CA GLY A 624 -5.23 -22.95 11.49
C GLY A 624 -4.37 -21.80 11.95
N LEU A 625 -4.10 -21.77 13.25
CA LEU A 625 -3.28 -20.77 13.93
C LEU A 625 -2.18 -21.46 14.75
N ASP A 626 -0.95 -20.91 14.71
CA ASP A 626 0.02 -21.04 15.80
C ASP A 626 -0.20 -19.86 16.75
N LEU A 627 -0.42 -20.19 18.03
CA LEU A 627 -0.70 -19.26 19.11
C LEU A 627 0.56 -18.59 19.66
N GLY A 628 1.73 -18.95 19.13
CA GLY A 628 3.07 -18.52 19.53
C GLY A 628 3.57 -19.26 20.77
N LYS A 629 2.72 -19.40 21.79
CA LYS A 629 3.00 -20.15 23.02
C LYS A 629 1.83 -21.04 23.43
N LYS A 630 2.05 -21.86 24.46
CA LYS A 630 0.96 -22.64 25.08
C LYS A 630 0.07 -21.69 25.86
N VAL A 631 -1.21 -21.72 25.52
CA VAL A 631 -2.23 -20.86 26.11
C VAL A 631 -3.46 -21.70 26.44
N ALA A 632 -4.22 -21.26 27.45
CA ALA A 632 -5.51 -21.86 27.76
C ALA A 632 -6.53 -21.37 26.72
N VAL A 633 -6.95 -22.25 25.81
CA VAL A 633 -7.97 -21.96 24.80
C VAL A 633 -9.35 -22.19 25.37
N LYS A 634 -10.15 -21.13 25.36
CA LYS A 634 -11.53 -21.02 25.83
C LYS A 634 -12.53 -21.05 24.69
N ASP A 635 -12.29 -20.24 23.67
CA ASP A 635 -13.26 -20.01 22.60
C ASP A 635 -12.56 -20.02 21.24
N ILE A 636 -13.22 -20.58 20.23
CA ILE A 636 -12.71 -20.67 18.86
C ILE A 636 -13.85 -20.30 17.91
N GLN A 637 -13.60 -19.37 16.98
CA GLN A 637 -14.54 -18.98 15.94
C GLN A 637 -13.85 -18.95 14.57
N ILE A 638 -14.52 -19.45 13.54
CA ILE A 638 -14.07 -19.37 12.15
C ILE A 638 -15.21 -18.91 11.26
N LEU A 639 -14.97 -17.82 10.53
CA LEU A 639 -15.82 -17.34 9.45
C LEU A 639 -15.25 -17.79 8.10
N GLN A 640 -15.97 -18.67 7.41
CA GLN A 640 -15.58 -19.20 6.10
C GLN A 640 -16.27 -18.44 4.95
N GLY A 641 -15.71 -18.59 3.73
CA GLY A 641 -16.25 -18.07 2.48
C GLY A 641 -15.97 -16.59 2.30
N ARG A 642 -15.96 -16.07 1.07
CA ARG A 642 -15.83 -14.62 0.80
C ARG A 642 -17.04 -13.80 1.26
N ASN A 643 -18.14 -14.50 1.54
CA ASN A 643 -19.40 -14.02 2.11
C ASN A 643 -20.25 -15.24 2.49
N ASN A 644 -21.44 -15.01 3.04
CA ASN A 644 -22.37 -16.07 3.45
C ASN A 644 -23.08 -16.80 2.29
N ASP A 645 -22.74 -16.48 1.02
CA ASP A 645 -23.24 -17.15 -0.17
C ASP A 645 -22.14 -17.91 -0.94
N ASP A 646 -20.89 -17.88 -0.47
CA ASP A 646 -19.76 -18.46 -1.17
C ASP A 646 -19.69 -19.99 -1.05
N HIS A 647 -19.30 -20.67 -2.13
CA HIS A 647 -19.19 -22.13 -2.14
C HIS A 647 -17.79 -22.65 -1.78
N ASP A 648 -16.77 -21.78 -1.84
CA ASP A 648 -15.36 -22.09 -1.56
C ASP A 648 -15.07 -22.19 -0.04
N ILE A 649 -15.79 -23.06 0.67
CA ILE A 649 -15.65 -23.33 2.12
C ILE A 649 -15.28 -24.78 2.40
N PHE A 650 -14.83 -25.10 3.62
CA PHE A 650 -14.82 -26.48 4.10
C PHE A 650 -16.24 -26.89 4.52
N HIS A 651 -16.90 -27.63 3.62
CA HIS A 651 -18.27 -28.14 3.84
C HIS A 651 -18.34 -29.22 4.92
N ARG A 652 -17.22 -29.90 5.20
CA ARG A 652 -17.07 -30.86 6.30
C ARG A 652 -15.66 -30.78 6.86
N GLY A 653 -15.53 -30.24 8.07
CA GLY A 653 -14.25 -30.14 8.74
C GLY A 653 -14.35 -30.51 10.21
N ILE A 654 -13.20 -30.74 10.84
CA ILE A 654 -13.09 -31.02 12.26
C ILE A 654 -12.06 -30.07 12.87
N LEU A 655 -12.43 -29.44 13.99
CA LEU A 655 -11.50 -28.65 14.77
C LEU A 655 -10.53 -29.57 15.52
N GLU A 656 -9.26 -29.20 15.54
CA GLU A 656 -8.21 -29.94 16.23
C GLU A 656 -7.28 -28.98 16.95
N TYR A 657 -6.69 -29.42 18.07
CA TYR A 657 -5.64 -28.69 18.77
C TYR A 657 -4.39 -29.54 18.96
N SER A 658 -3.27 -28.87 19.20
CA SER A 658 -1.99 -29.48 19.52
C SER A 658 -1.15 -28.58 20.44
N THR A 659 -0.24 -29.19 21.20
CA THR A 659 0.78 -28.48 21.99
C THR A 659 2.17 -28.54 21.37
N ASP A 660 2.37 -29.35 20.32
CA ASP A 660 3.67 -29.64 19.68
C ASP A 660 3.63 -29.49 18.14
N GLY A 661 2.45 -29.30 17.55
CA GLY A 661 2.26 -29.21 16.09
C GLY A 661 2.29 -30.56 15.37
N GLU A 662 2.68 -31.64 16.05
CA GLU A 662 2.81 -32.99 15.50
C GLU A 662 1.64 -33.89 15.90
N SER A 663 1.25 -33.84 17.18
CA SER A 663 0.21 -34.64 17.80
C SER A 663 -1.08 -33.84 17.93
N TRP A 664 -2.11 -34.24 17.19
CA TRP A 664 -3.38 -33.50 17.11
C TRP A 664 -4.53 -34.25 17.79
N GLN A 665 -5.37 -33.52 18.51
CA GLN A 665 -6.58 -34.02 19.16
C GLN A 665 -7.80 -33.24 18.67
N ALA A 666 -8.93 -33.92 18.45
CA ALA A 666 -10.17 -33.29 17.99
C ALA A 666 -10.86 -32.48 19.09
N ILE A 667 -11.42 -31.33 18.73
CA ILE A 667 -12.30 -30.49 19.54
C ILE A 667 -13.73 -30.72 19.06
N GLY A 668 -14.50 -31.49 19.83
CA GLY A 668 -15.89 -31.81 19.48
C GLY A 668 -16.04 -32.75 18.28
N GLU A 669 -17.19 -32.63 17.59
CA GLU A 669 -17.54 -33.42 16.41
C GLU A 669 -17.28 -32.64 15.10
N GLU A 670 -17.47 -33.30 13.96
CA GLU A 670 -17.35 -32.67 12.64
C GLU A 670 -18.40 -31.57 12.46
N GLN A 671 -17.95 -30.41 11.96
CA GLN A 671 -18.77 -29.22 11.74
C GLN A 671 -18.86 -28.87 10.24
N SER A 672 -19.81 -27.99 9.92
CA SER A 672 -20.08 -27.49 8.57
C SER A 672 -20.76 -26.13 8.64
N GLY A 673 -20.51 -25.26 7.66
CA GLY A 673 -21.17 -23.97 7.53
C GLY A 673 -20.21 -22.80 7.53
N TYR A 674 -20.75 -21.59 7.40
CA TYR A 674 -19.96 -20.35 7.33
C TYR A 674 -19.42 -19.90 8.68
N ASN A 675 -20.10 -20.21 9.78
CA ASN A 675 -19.62 -19.96 11.13
C ASN A 675 -19.37 -21.30 11.83
N VAL A 676 -18.13 -21.55 12.22
CA VAL A 676 -17.70 -22.71 13.02
C VAL A 676 -17.30 -22.16 14.38
N GLU A 677 -17.99 -22.56 15.44
CA GLU A 677 -17.86 -21.94 16.77
C GLU A 677 -17.82 -23.01 17.86
N VAL A 678 -16.93 -22.83 18.83
CA VAL A 678 -16.85 -23.62 20.05
C VAL A 678 -16.51 -22.70 21.21
N ASN A 679 -17.35 -22.69 22.24
CA ASN A 679 -17.20 -21.86 23.44
C ASN A 679 -16.99 -22.71 24.69
N ASN A 680 -16.39 -22.13 25.73
CA ASN A 680 -16.13 -22.78 27.02
C ASN A 680 -15.33 -24.09 26.92
N VAL A 681 -14.35 -24.11 26.03
CA VAL A 681 -13.35 -25.17 25.95
C VAL A 681 -12.33 -24.95 27.07
N GLU A 682 -11.90 -25.99 27.78
CA GLU A 682 -10.82 -25.87 28.78
C GLU A 682 -9.64 -26.73 28.31
N ILE A 683 -8.98 -26.30 27.23
CA ILE A 683 -7.82 -27.01 26.67
C ILE A 683 -6.58 -26.12 26.69
N GLU A 684 -5.43 -26.74 26.91
CA GLU A 684 -4.13 -26.09 26.73
C GLU A 684 -3.61 -26.41 25.33
N ALA A 685 -3.38 -25.38 24.51
CA ALA A 685 -2.93 -25.54 23.13
C ALA A 685 -1.90 -24.47 22.74
N ARG A 686 -0.99 -24.83 21.82
CA ARG A 686 -0.21 -23.87 21.04
C ARG A 686 -0.73 -23.78 19.61
N TYR A 687 -1.34 -24.83 19.07
CA TYR A 687 -1.86 -24.84 17.71
C TYR A 687 -3.34 -25.21 17.71
N VAL A 688 -4.12 -24.52 16.88
CA VAL A 688 -5.53 -24.84 16.62
C VAL A 688 -5.74 -24.85 15.12
N ARG A 689 -6.41 -25.87 14.57
CA ARG A 689 -6.69 -25.94 13.13
C ARG A 689 -8.06 -26.48 12.82
N TYR A 690 -8.57 -26.14 11.64
CA TYR A 690 -9.75 -26.74 11.04
C TYR A 690 -9.34 -27.61 9.86
N ARG A 691 -9.55 -28.92 9.99
CA ARG A 691 -9.10 -29.91 9.00
C ARG A 691 -10.28 -30.45 8.21
N LEU A 692 -10.18 -30.37 6.90
CA LEU A 692 -11.15 -30.90 5.95
C LEU A 692 -11.18 -32.43 6.01
N THR A 693 -12.36 -33.00 6.24
CA THR A 693 -12.57 -34.46 6.30
C THR A 693 -13.09 -35.03 4.97
N HIS A 694 -13.71 -34.18 4.15
CA HIS A 694 -14.20 -34.52 2.81
C HIS A 694 -14.12 -33.32 1.87
N ALA A 695 -13.35 -33.43 0.80
CA ALA A 695 -13.25 -32.44 -0.25
C ALA A 695 -14.53 -32.35 -1.09
N GLY A 696 -14.84 -31.14 -1.54
CA GLY A 696 -16.04 -30.86 -2.34
C GLY A 696 -17.32 -30.85 -1.52
N VAL A 697 -18.44 -30.61 -2.21
CA VAL A 697 -19.77 -30.73 -1.59
C VAL A 697 -20.16 -32.21 -1.57
N PRO A 698 -20.54 -32.82 -0.43
CA PRO A 698 -20.97 -34.22 -0.39
C PRO A 698 -22.12 -34.50 -1.37
N GLY A 699 -21.85 -35.27 -2.43
CA GLY A 699 -22.82 -35.57 -3.49
C GLY A 699 -23.00 -34.47 -4.56
N GLY A 700 -22.11 -33.48 -4.59
CA GLY A 700 -22.12 -32.31 -5.49
C GLY A 700 -20.84 -32.19 -6.32
N LYS A 701 -20.35 -30.95 -6.48
CA LYS A 701 -19.13 -30.64 -7.26
C LYS A 701 -17.88 -30.88 -6.39
N ASP A 702 -16.88 -31.54 -6.98
CA ASP A 702 -15.63 -31.93 -6.30
C ASP A 702 -14.57 -30.81 -6.33
N ASP A 703 -14.69 -29.84 -7.24
CA ASP A 703 -13.69 -28.78 -7.46
C ASP A 703 -14.06 -27.49 -6.72
N LEU A 704 -13.60 -27.36 -5.47
CA LEU A 704 -13.70 -26.16 -4.64
C LEU A 704 -12.33 -25.60 -4.27
N TRP A 705 -12.27 -24.29 -4.07
CA TRP A 705 -11.13 -23.57 -3.46
C TRP A 705 -11.42 -23.27 -1.99
N THR A 706 -10.49 -22.64 -1.26
CA THR A 706 -10.70 -22.28 0.16
C THR A 706 -10.70 -20.77 0.34
N ALA A 707 -11.78 -20.26 0.94
CA ALA A 707 -11.92 -18.90 1.41
C ALA A 707 -12.21 -18.87 2.91
N VAL A 708 -11.47 -18.04 3.64
CA VAL A 708 -11.63 -17.83 5.10
C VAL A 708 -11.60 -16.32 5.35
N ARG A 709 -12.66 -15.80 5.98
CA ARG A 709 -12.78 -14.40 6.41
C ARG A 709 -12.09 -14.16 7.73
N ASP A 710 -12.24 -15.08 8.68
CA ASP A 710 -11.75 -14.87 10.03
C ASP A 710 -11.51 -16.20 10.74
N PHE A 711 -10.51 -16.26 11.60
CA PHE A 711 -10.19 -17.37 12.50
C PHE A 711 -9.65 -16.78 13.80
N ARG A 712 -10.44 -16.90 14.86
CA ARG A 712 -10.13 -16.39 16.18
C ARG A 712 -10.01 -17.51 17.21
N VAL A 713 -9.02 -17.38 18.08
CA VAL A 713 -8.86 -18.18 19.30
C VAL A 713 -8.77 -17.22 20.47
N ASN A 714 -9.61 -17.41 21.48
CA ASN A 714 -9.77 -16.49 22.62
C ASN A 714 -9.95 -15.03 22.18
N GLY A 715 -10.50 -14.81 20.98
CA GLY A 715 -10.60 -13.49 20.39
C GLY A 715 -11.35 -12.56 21.33
N LYS A 716 -10.87 -11.32 21.46
CA LYS A 716 -11.49 -10.23 22.23
C LYS A 716 -12.87 -9.79 21.67
N GLN A 717 -13.68 -10.68 21.10
CA GLN A 717 -15.12 -10.51 21.21
C GLN A 717 -15.52 -11.02 22.58
N ALA A 718 -15.41 -10.12 23.56
CA ALA A 718 -16.03 -10.30 24.86
C ALA A 718 -17.55 -10.40 24.63
N THR A 719 -18.06 -11.57 24.30
CA THR A 719 -19.51 -11.77 24.32
C THR A 719 -19.97 -11.51 25.75
N SER A 720 -21.05 -10.76 25.92
CA SER A 720 -21.59 -10.53 27.26
C SER A 720 -21.83 -11.87 27.96
N GLN A 721 -21.32 -12.04 29.18
CA GLN A 721 -21.37 -13.31 29.91
C GLN A 721 -22.26 -13.22 31.13
N ILE A 722 -22.70 -14.39 31.62
CA ILE A 722 -23.40 -14.46 32.90
C ILE A 722 -22.43 -14.06 34.03
N TYR A 723 -22.86 -13.14 34.89
CA TYR A 723 -22.08 -12.68 36.01
C TYR A 723 -22.75 -13.07 37.33
N THR A 724 -22.25 -14.12 37.97
CA THR A 724 -22.83 -14.68 39.20
C THR A 724 -21.77 -15.35 40.07
N ASN A 725 -21.93 -15.27 41.40
CA ASN A 725 -21.15 -16.04 42.36
C ASN A 725 -21.82 -17.38 42.74
N VAL A 726 -22.89 -17.77 42.05
CA VAL A 726 -23.61 -19.01 42.30
C VAL A 726 -23.26 -20.03 41.20
N ALA A 727 -22.45 -21.03 41.54
CA ALA A 727 -21.95 -22.03 40.57
C ALA A 727 -23.06 -22.66 39.70
N ALA A 728 -24.23 -22.97 40.28
CA ALA A 728 -25.35 -23.56 39.55
C ALA A 728 -26.00 -22.64 38.50
N LEU A 729 -25.67 -21.34 38.51
CA LEU A 729 -26.18 -20.34 37.57
C LEU A 729 -25.14 -19.96 36.50
N GLN A 730 -23.90 -20.46 36.58
CA GLN A 730 -22.82 -20.09 35.65
C GLN A 730 -22.99 -20.64 34.23
N GLU A 731 -23.84 -21.65 34.03
CA GLU A 731 -24.14 -22.21 32.70
C GLU A 731 -25.32 -21.51 31.99
N ILE A 732 -25.86 -20.43 32.57
CA ILE A 732 -26.96 -19.69 31.96
C ILE A 732 -26.45 -18.95 30.72
N GLU A 733 -27.09 -19.23 29.57
CA GLU A 733 -26.80 -18.56 28.31
C GLU A 733 -27.21 -17.08 28.37
N VAL A 734 -26.28 -16.21 27.97
CA VAL A 734 -26.54 -14.80 27.70
C VAL A 734 -26.61 -14.60 26.18
N LYS A 735 -27.67 -13.96 25.71
CA LYS A 735 -27.88 -13.69 24.27
C LYS A 735 -27.66 -12.23 23.98
N THR A 736 -26.89 -11.94 22.93
CA THR A 736 -26.64 -10.58 22.45
C THR A 736 -27.19 -10.42 21.03
N GLU A 737 -27.98 -9.37 20.80
CA GLU A 737 -28.58 -9.00 19.51
C GLU A 737 -28.50 -7.47 19.35
N GLU A 738 -27.71 -6.97 18.39
CA GLU A 738 -27.42 -5.54 18.22
C GLU A 738 -27.01 -4.88 19.56
N ASN A 739 -27.81 -3.94 20.08
CA ASN A 739 -27.57 -3.22 21.34
C ASN A 739 -28.31 -3.83 22.55
N LEU A 740 -28.79 -5.07 22.44
CA LEU A 740 -29.56 -5.76 23.48
C LEU A 740 -28.82 -7.00 23.96
N THR A 741 -28.57 -7.07 25.26
CA THR A 741 -28.09 -8.27 25.94
C THR A 741 -29.19 -8.82 26.85
N LYS A 742 -29.49 -10.12 26.80
CA LYS A 742 -30.61 -10.72 27.53
C LYS A 742 -30.34 -12.09 28.14
N ILE A 743 -30.89 -12.31 29.33
CA ILE A 743 -31.11 -13.62 29.99
C ILE A 743 -32.62 -13.89 29.98
N GLN A 744 -33.04 -15.12 29.68
CA GLN A 744 -34.46 -15.49 29.58
C GLN A 744 -34.77 -16.81 30.29
N ASP A 745 -35.99 -16.91 30.83
CA ASP A 745 -36.63 -18.13 31.34
C ASP A 745 -35.79 -18.95 32.34
N VAL A 746 -35.30 -18.31 33.40
CA VAL A 746 -34.55 -18.97 34.48
C VAL A 746 -35.44 -19.15 35.71
N PRO A 747 -36.07 -20.32 35.92
CA PRO A 747 -36.99 -20.56 37.02
C PRO A 747 -36.27 -20.89 38.34
N ALA A 748 -36.93 -20.61 39.46
CA ALA A 748 -36.56 -21.06 40.80
C ALA A 748 -35.13 -20.69 41.26
N ILE A 749 -34.60 -19.55 40.82
CA ILE A 749 -33.32 -19.01 41.29
C ILE A 749 -33.40 -18.81 42.79
N THR A 750 -32.42 -19.33 43.55
CA THR A 750 -32.30 -19.06 44.99
C THR A 750 -30.99 -18.35 45.27
N LEU A 751 -31.06 -17.08 45.67
CA LEU A 751 -29.92 -16.26 46.08
C LEU A 751 -29.88 -16.18 47.61
N LYS A 752 -28.81 -16.65 48.25
CA LYS A 752 -28.51 -16.41 49.68
C LYS A 752 -28.10 -14.94 49.90
N PRO A 753 -28.00 -14.45 51.15
CA PRO A 753 -27.41 -13.14 51.40
C PRO A 753 -26.07 -12.99 50.68
N SER A 754 -25.90 -11.88 49.96
CA SER A 754 -24.75 -11.55 49.08
C SER A 754 -24.64 -12.33 47.76
N ASP A 755 -25.50 -13.31 47.49
CA ASP A 755 -25.56 -13.95 46.17
C ASP A 755 -26.17 -13.00 45.13
N TYR A 756 -25.71 -13.09 43.89
CA TYR A 756 -26.18 -12.27 42.79
C TYR A 756 -26.30 -13.04 41.47
N ILE A 757 -27.14 -12.54 40.58
CA ILE A 757 -27.21 -12.93 39.17
C ILE A 757 -27.18 -11.67 38.31
N GLY A 758 -26.38 -11.68 37.26
CA GLY A 758 -25.98 -10.49 36.53
C GLY A 758 -25.49 -10.82 35.13
N VAL A 759 -25.07 -9.79 34.42
CA VAL A 759 -24.38 -9.86 33.14
C VAL A 759 -23.12 -9.01 33.25
N SER A 760 -22.00 -9.52 32.75
CA SER A 760 -20.82 -8.71 32.38
C SER A 760 -20.92 -8.41 30.89
N LEU A 761 -20.88 -7.14 30.53
CA LEU A 761 -20.89 -6.65 29.16
C LEU A 761 -19.48 -6.73 28.55
N GLN A 762 -19.42 -6.61 27.23
CA GLN A 762 -18.19 -6.70 26.45
C GLN A 762 -17.13 -5.66 26.80
N ALA A 763 -17.57 -4.47 27.18
CA ALA A 763 -16.75 -3.31 27.50
C ALA A 763 -17.54 -2.41 28.45
N ILE A 764 -16.95 -1.27 28.81
CA ILE A 764 -17.70 -0.20 29.46
C ILE A 764 -18.67 0.38 28.43
N GLU A 765 -19.97 0.22 28.67
CA GLU A 765 -21.03 0.65 27.77
C GLU A 765 -21.86 1.76 28.41
N GLN A 766 -22.41 2.64 27.58
CA GLN A 766 -23.42 3.58 28.04
C GLN A 766 -24.77 2.86 28.07
N ILE A 767 -25.39 2.76 29.25
CA ILE A 767 -26.64 2.00 29.42
C ILE A 767 -27.84 2.89 29.09
N LYS A 768 -28.67 2.44 28.16
CA LYS A 768 -29.92 3.11 27.78
C LYS A 768 -31.07 2.71 28.70
N GLU A 769 -31.26 1.41 28.85
CA GLU A 769 -32.36 0.85 29.62
C GLU A 769 -31.97 -0.50 30.21
N ILE A 770 -32.47 -0.79 31.42
CA ILE A 770 -32.38 -2.12 32.01
C ILE A 770 -33.81 -2.57 32.34
N TYR A 771 -34.23 -3.68 31.74
CA TYR A 771 -35.58 -4.21 31.86
C TYR A 771 -35.57 -5.59 32.52
N PHE A 772 -36.48 -5.79 33.47
CA PHE A 772 -36.66 -7.07 34.17
C PHE A 772 -38.13 -7.47 34.19
N GLN A 773 -38.37 -8.77 33.99
CA GLN A 773 -39.67 -9.39 34.17
C GLN A 773 -39.51 -10.61 35.09
N GLY A 774 -40.19 -10.59 36.25
CA GLY A 774 -40.07 -11.65 37.26
C GLY A 774 -40.51 -11.22 38.66
N THR A 775 -40.34 -12.09 39.66
CA THR A 775 -40.67 -11.82 41.08
C THR A 775 -39.47 -11.27 41.86
N THR A 776 -38.88 -10.17 41.40
CA THR A 776 -37.57 -9.67 41.85
C THR A 776 -37.64 -8.53 42.87
N ASP A 777 -38.82 -8.11 43.34
CA ASP A 777 -39.08 -6.91 44.19
C ASP A 777 -38.25 -6.80 45.50
N LYS A 778 -37.52 -7.84 45.89
CA LYS A 778 -36.68 -7.89 47.10
C LYS A 778 -35.18 -7.85 46.81
N LEU A 779 -34.79 -7.84 45.54
CA LEU A 779 -33.40 -7.76 45.10
C LEU A 779 -33.04 -6.31 44.79
N THR A 780 -31.76 -5.99 44.93
CA THR A 780 -31.23 -4.67 44.59
C THR A 780 -30.55 -4.75 43.23
N LEU A 781 -30.89 -3.83 42.34
CA LEU A 781 -30.18 -3.64 41.07
C LEU A 781 -28.92 -2.81 41.31
N GLU A 782 -27.78 -3.33 40.88
CA GLU A 782 -26.51 -2.63 40.90
C GLU A 782 -25.83 -2.66 39.54
N VAL A 783 -25.04 -1.63 39.27
CA VAL A 783 -24.18 -1.54 38.08
C VAL A 783 -22.76 -1.16 38.49
N SER A 784 -21.79 -1.49 37.65
CA SER A 784 -20.38 -1.18 37.87
C SER A 784 -19.62 -1.05 36.55
N GLU A 785 -18.65 -0.15 36.46
CA GLU A 785 -17.69 -0.10 35.35
C GLU A 785 -16.58 -1.16 35.48
N ASN A 786 -16.29 -1.66 36.69
CA ASN A 786 -15.07 -2.45 36.99
C ASN A 786 -15.28 -3.69 37.88
N GLY A 787 -16.52 -4.00 38.27
CA GLY A 787 -16.86 -5.12 39.13
C GLY A 787 -16.45 -4.97 40.61
N VAL A 788 -15.80 -3.86 40.98
CA VAL A 788 -15.33 -3.54 42.34
C VAL A 788 -16.21 -2.45 42.96
N GLU A 789 -16.39 -1.35 42.25
CA GLU A 789 -17.21 -0.21 42.67
C GLU A 789 -18.65 -0.38 42.15
N TRP A 790 -19.58 -0.65 43.05
CA TRP A 790 -20.99 -0.90 42.70
C TRP A 790 -21.89 0.29 43.07
N GLN A 791 -22.75 0.68 42.14
CA GLN A 791 -23.77 1.70 42.34
C GLN A 791 -25.17 1.09 42.31
N GLU A 792 -25.98 1.36 43.33
CA GLU A 792 -27.40 0.99 43.35
C GLU A 792 -28.21 1.89 42.41
N ILE A 793 -29.09 1.29 41.59
CA ILE A 793 -29.93 2.01 40.63
C ILE A 793 -31.38 2.03 41.11
N ALA A 794 -31.94 3.25 41.21
CA ALA A 794 -33.32 3.50 41.66
C ALA A 794 -34.14 4.39 40.70
N GLU A 795 -33.54 4.91 39.62
CA GLU A 795 -34.13 5.89 38.68
C GLU A 795 -33.94 5.46 37.21
N GLU A 796 -34.62 6.16 36.29
CA GLU A 796 -34.58 5.92 34.83
C GLU A 796 -33.27 6.37 34.14
N ASN A 797 -32.25 6.82 34.89
CA ASN A 797 -30.97 7.25 34.33
C ASN A 797 -29.84 6.31 34.79
N TYR A 798 -29.28 5.55 33.85
CA TYR A 798 -28.26 4.54 34.12
C TYR A 798 -26.85 5.12 33.88
N PRO A 799 -25.89 4.93 34.80
CA PRO A 799 -24.49 5.27 34.53
C PRO A 799 -23.90 4.29 33.51
N ASN A 800 -22.70 4.60 33.02
CA ASN A 800 -21.92 3.63 32.25
C ASN A 800 -21.65 2.38 33.10
N ALA A 801 -21.63 1.22 32.45
CA ALA A 801 -21.39 -0.03 33.16
C ALA A 801 -20.73 -1.05 32.23
N ALA A 802 -19.85 -1.87 32.80
CA ALA A 802 -19.43 -3.15 32.24
C ALA A 802 -20.11 -4.31 32.97
N TYR A 803 -20.76 -4.08 34.12
CA TYR A 803 -21.46 -5.11 34.88
C TYR A 803 -22.82 -4.60 35.36
N VAL A 804 -23.83 -5.45 35.26
CA VAL A 804 -25.18 -5.21 35.78
C VAL A 804 -25.63 -6.44 36.55
N ARG A 805 -26.08 -6.29 37.79
CA ARG A 805 -26.52 -7.42 38.62
C ARG A 805 -27.74 -7.15 39.49
N LEU A 806 -28.50 -8.20 39.75
CA LEU A 806 -29.46 -8.29 40.85
C LEU A 806 -28.81 -9.01 42.02
N VAL A 807 -28.67 -8.32 43.16
CA VAL A 807 -28.03 -8.85 44.37
C VAL A 807 -29.02 -8.97 45.53
N ASN A 808 -28.90 -10.04 46.32
CA ASN A 808 -29.65 -10.19 47.56
C ASN A 808 -28.92 -9.51 48.74
N LYS A 809 -29.32 -8.30 49.09
CA LYS A 809 -28.81 -7.57 50.27
C LYS A 809 -29.57 -7.87 51.58
N THR A 810 -30.52 -8.82 51.57
CA THR A 810 -31.30 -9.18 52.76
C THR A 810 -30.59 -10.23 53.61
N ASP A 811 -31.09 -10.47 54.83
CA ASP A 811 -30.55 -11.47 55.76
C ASP A 811 -31.07 -12.90 55.50
N LYS A 812 -31.86 -13.12 54.44
CA LYS A 812 -32.52 -14.41 54.13
C LYS A 812 -32.36 -14.76 52.67
N ALA A 813 -32.38 -16.05 52.38
CA ALA A 813 -32.44 -16.53 51.00
C ALA A 813 -33.74 -16.09 50.32
N ILE A 814 -33.63 -15.63 49.07
CA ILE A 814 -34.75 -15.23 48.22
C ILE A 814 -34.83 -16.21 47.07
N THR A 815 -36.02 -16.80 46.86
CA THR A 815 -36.32 -17.64 45.70
C THR A 815 -37.29 -16.91 44.78
N PHE A 816 -36.97 -16.83 43.50
CA PHE A 816 -37.77 -16.12 42.48
C PHE A 816 -37.60 -16.76 41.09
N ASP A 817 -38.51 -16.42 40.19
CA ASP A 817 -38.42 -16.74 38.77
C ASP A 817 -37.97 -15.49 38.00
N LEU A 818 -37.00 -15.65 37.10
CA LEU A 818 -36.53 -14.60 36.19
C LEU A 818 -36.99 -14.93 34.77
N GLU A 819 -38.10 -14.33 34.34
CA GLU A 819 -38.66 -14.53 33.01
C GLU A 819 -37.79 -13.81 31.96
N GLN A 820 -37.36 -12.58 32.27
CA GLN A 820 -36.50 -11.80 31.39
C GLN A 820 -35.61 -10.84 32.19
N PHE A 821 -34.36 -10.71 31.78
CA PHE A 821 -33.43 -9.65 32.19
C PHE A 821 -32.72 -9.15 30.95
N THR A 822 -33.02 -7.92 30.54
CA THR A 822 -32.48 -7.27 29.35
C THR A 822 -31.70 -6.02 29.74
N ILE A 823 -30.54 -5.85 29.12
CA ILE A 823 -29.74 -4.63 29.15
C ILE A 823 -29.73 -4.09 27.74
N GLN A 824 -30.28 -2.89 27.55
CA GLN A 824 -30.17 -2.14 26.33
C GLN A 824 -29.10 -1.07 26.50
N THR A 825 -28.12 -1.05 25.63
CA THR A 825 -27.08 -0.03 25.61
C THR A 825 -27.44 1.08 24.60
N GLU A 826 -26.83 2.25 24.75
CA GLU A 826 -26.83 3.30 23.71
C GLU A 826 -25.86 2.97 22.56
N THR A 827 -25.23 1.79 22.57
CA THR A 827 -24.26 1.37 21.57
C THR A 827 -24.89 1.35 20.18
N PHE A 828 -24.22 2.02 19.26
CA PHE A 828 -24.45 1.92 17.83
C PHE A 828 -23.63 0.72 17.36
N THR A 829 -24.18 -0.09 16.46
CA THR A 829 -23.32 -0.95 15.65
C THR A 829 -22.44 -0.06 14.76
N GLU A 830 -21.29 -0.57 14.31
CA GLU A 830 -20.46 0.20 13.38
C GLU A 830 -21.30 0.58 12.14
N PRO A 831 -21.25 1.85 11.69
CA PRO A 831 -21.99 2.26 10.52
C PRO A 831 -21.64 1.42 9.29
N VAL A 832 -22.66 0.96 8.56
CA VAL A 832 -22.48 0.12 7.37
C VAL A 832 -22.97 0.84 6.13
N VAL A 833 -22.08 0.96 5.14
CA VAL A 833 -22.48 1.35 3.79
C VAL A 833 -22.84 0.12 2.98
N SER A 834 -24.05 0.08 2.45
CA SER A 834 -24.54 -0.99 1.59
C SER A 834 -25.12 -0.44 0.29
N HIS A 835 -25.17 -1.28 -0.73
CA HIS A 835 -25.77 -0.93 -2.01
C HIS A 835 -26.37 -2.14 -2.69
N ASN A 836 -27.31 -1.91 -3.61
CA ASN A 836 -27.88 -3.00 -4.42
C ASN A 836 -27.36 -3.01 -5.87
N TYR A 837 -26.30 -2.27 -6.21
CA TYR A 837 -25.62 -2.39 -7.51
C TYR A 837 -24.97 -3.78 -7.68
N PRO A 838 -24.76 -4.26 -8.93
CA PRO A 838 -24.07 -5.52 -9.22
C PRO A 838 -22.71 -5.76 -8.52
N GLY A 839 -22.04 -4.70 -8.08
CA GLY A 839 -20.79 -4.73 -7.31
C GLY A 839 -20.12 -3.35 -7.29
N THR A 840 -18.96 -3.25 -6.68
CA THR A 840 -18.06 -2.10 -6.80
C THR A 840 -17.06 -2.34 -7.94
N TYR A 841 -16.79 -1.31 -8.74
CA TYR A 841 -15.78 -1.34 -9.80
C TYR A 841 -14.41 -0.88 -9.28
N ALA A 842 -14.40 0.17 -8.44
CA ALA A 842 -13.23 0.71 -7.78
C ALA A 842 -13.66 1.34 -6.43
N GLY A 843 -12.77 1.36 -5.44
CA GLY A 843 -13.07 1.75 -4.07
C GLY A 843 -13.82 0.67 -3.28
N LYS A 844 -13.99 0.89 -1.97
CA LYS A 844 -14.73 0.01 -1.06
C LYS A 844 -15.97 0.74 -0.54
N ALA A 845 -17.12 0.09 -0.43
CA ALA A 845 -18.35 0.76 0.01
C ALA A 845 -18.20 1.56 1.34
N PRO A 846 -17.47 1.07 2.37
CA PRO A 846 -17.23 1.83 3.61
C PRO A 846 -16.56 3.20 3.41
N ASP A 847 -15.81 3.38 2.32
CA ASP A 847 -15.17 4.64 1.94
C ASP A 847 -16.19 5.80 1.74
N LEU A 848 -17.48 5.50 1.59
CA LEU A 848 -18.54 6.52 1.49
C LEU A 848 -19.09 6.98 2.84
N TYR A 849 -18.45 6.57 3.93
CA TYR A 849 -18.75 7.03 5.29
C TYR A 849 -17.49 7.01 6.17
N ASP A 850 -16.28 7.09 5.61
CA ASP A 850 -15.00 7.00 6.33
C ASP A 850 -14.49 8.37 6.81
N GLY A 851 -15.05 9.47 6.31
CA GLY A 851 -14.64 10.84 6.64
C GLY A 851 -13.49 11.34 5.75
N ASP A 852 -12.97 10.51 4.85
CA ASP A 852 -11.96 10.85 3.87
C ASP A 852 -12.61 11.14 2.51
N TRP A 853 -12.64 12.41 2.14
CA TRP A 853 -13.26 12.83 0.89
C TRP A 853 -12.44 12.40 -0.33
N ASP A 854 -11.21 11.91 -0.13
CA ASP A 854 -10.29 11.51 -1.19
C ASP A 854 -10.57 10.09 -1.66
N SER A 855 -11.13 9.28 -0.77
CA SER A 855 -11.69 7.99 -1.11
C SER A 855 -12.86 8.17 -2.09
N LYS A 856 -12.99 7.23 -3.03
CA LYS A 856 -14.03 7.26 -4.06
C LYS A 856 -14.47 5.86 -4.41
N VAL A 857 -15.78 5.67 -4.43
CA VAL A 857 -16.41 4.39 -4.79
C VAL A 857 -17.16 4.52 -6.09
N TRP A 858 -16.78 3.68 -7.06
CA TRP A 858 -17.51 3.47 -8.31
C TRP A 858 -18.34 2.20 -8.23
N PHE A 859 -19.61 2.29 -8.59
CA PHE A 859 -20.52 1.14 -8.64
C PHE A 859 -20.63 0.56 -10.06
N ASN A 860 -20.67 -0.77 -10.16
CA ASN A 860 -20.80 -1.48 -11.42
C ASN A 860 -22.19 -1.27 -12.03
N GLY A 861 -22.23 -0.73 -13.25
CA GLY A 861 -23.43 -0.67 -14.07
C GLY A 861 -24.23 0.63 -13.94
N SER A 862 -25.37 0.66 -14.61
CA SER A 862 -26.22 1.85 -14.76
C SER A 862 -27.07 2.15 -13.51
N GLN A 863 -27.36 3.44 -13.30
CA GLN A 863 -28.33 3.94 -12.32
C GLN A 863 -29.77 3.59 -12.77
N ASP A 864 -30.16 2.32 -12.68
CA ASP A 864 -31.53 1.87 -12.96
C ASP A 864 -32.49 2.26 -11.83
N ALA A 865 -33.78 2.44 -12.14
CA ALA A 865 -34.79 2.79 -11.13
C ALA A 865 -34.82 1.75 -9.99
N GLY A 866 -34.76 2.21 -8.75
CA GLY A 866 -34.68 1.39 -7.54
C GLY A 866 -33.26 1.00 -7.12
N ARG A 867 -32.22 1.39 -7.87
CA ARG A 867 -30.83 1.25 -7.40
C ARG A 867 -30.56 2.23 -6.25
N TYR A 868 -29.87 1.79 -5.22
CA TYR A 868 -29.52 2.62 -4.09
C TYR A 868 -28.12 2.35 -3.55
N VAL A 869 -27.60 3.38 -2.89
CA VAL A 869 -26.49 3.33 -1.93
C VAL A 869 -27.06 3.85 -0.60
N GLN A 870 -26.74 3.19 0.50
CA GLN A 870 -27.34 3.42 1.81
C GLN A 870 -26.28 3.36 2.91
N VAL A 871 -26.37 4.25 3.87
CA VAL A 871 -25.66 4.22 5.15
C VAL A 871 -26.65 3.78 6.23
N ASP A 872 -26.40 2.66 6.90
CA ASP A 872 -26.95 2.34 8.22
C ASP A 872 -26.00 2.93 9.26
N MET A 873 -26.45 3.85 10.09
CA MET A 873 -25.63 4.50 11.12
C MET A 873 -25.47 3.61 12.36
N GLY A 874 -25.99 2.37 12.30
CA GLY A 874 -25.89 1.36 13.33
C GLY A 874 -26.76 1.59 14.57
N GLY A 875 -27.53 2.68 14.59
CA GLY A 875 -28.47 3.06 15.62
C GLY A 875 -29.20 4.37 15.28
N LEU A 876 -30.17 4.77 16.12
CA LEU A 876 -30.92 6.01 15.91
C LEU A 876 -30.11 7.23 16.37
N ILE A 877 -29.81 8.14 15.45
CA ILE A 877 -29.25 9.47 15.75
C ILE A 877 -30.17 10.60 15.35
N HIS A 878 -29.94 11.76 15.94
CA HIS A 878 -30.56 13.00 15.49
C HIS A 878 -29.75 13.57 14.32
N VAL A 879 -30.33 13.56 13.14
CA VAL A 879 -29.72 14.08 11.91
C VAL A 879 -30.14 15.52 11.69
N LYS A 880 -29.16 16.42 11.68
CA LYS A 880 -29.26 17.86 11.45
C LYS A 880 -28.97 18.24 10.00
N ASP A 881 -28.08 17.51 9.36
CA ASP A 881 -27.72 17.75 7.96
C ASP A 881 -27.10 16.49 7.34
N ILE A 882 -27.23 16.41 6.02
CA ILE A 882 -26.63 15.38 5.19
C ILE A 882 -25.98 16.09 3.99
N ALA A 883 -24.77 15.66 3.60
CA ALA A 883 -24.13 16.07 2.36
C ALA A 883 -23.79 14.86 1.51
N VAL A 884 -24.05 14.95 0.20
CA VAL A 884 -23.53 13.97 -0.77
C VAL A 884 -22.39 14.64 -1.52
N VAL A 885 -21.21 14.01 -1.49
CA VAL A 885 -19.96 14.56 -2.02
C VAL A 885 -19.55 13.80 -3.27
N ILE A 886 -19.10 14.56 -4.27
CA ILE A 886 -18.48 14.06 -5.48
C ILE A 886 -17.29 14.93 -5.85
N ASP A 887 -16.31 14.38 -6.54
CA ASP A 887 -15.27 15.16 -7.21
C ASP A 887 -15.88 16.13 -8.25
N ASP A 888 -15.36 17.37 -8.33
CA ASP A 888 -15.83 18.40 -9.26
C ASP A 888 -15.55 18.01 -10.71
N GLY A 889 -14.64 17.08 -11.01
CA GLY A 889 -14.43 16.52 -12.34
C GLY A 889 -15.42 15.39 -12.69
N GLU A 890 -16.15 14.83 -11.73
CA GLU A 890 -16.77 13.51 -11.85
C GLU A 890 -17.82 13.42 -12.97
N GLY A 891 -17.58 12.54 -13.94
CA GLY A 891 -18.46 12.27 -15.06
C GLY A 891 -19.57 11.28 -14.71
N ASP A 892 -19.35 10.39 -13.74
CA ASP A 892 -20.29 9.39 -13.28
C ASP A 892 -20.84 9.77 -11.91
N TYR A 893 -21.72 10.76 -11.86
CA TYR A 893 -22.34 11.26 -10.61
C TYR A 893 -23.82 10.87 -10.50
N PHE A 894 -24.45 11.09 -9.34
CA PHE A 894 -25.86 10.79 -9.15
C PHE A 894 -26.78 11.68 -10.00
N ARG A 895 -27.56 11.06 -10.88
CA ARG A 895 -28.28 11.75 -11.97
C ARG A 895 -29.65 12.24 -11.55
N GLN A 896 -30.49 11.32 -11.09
CA GLN A 896 -31.89 11.58 -10.81
C GLN A 896 -32.42 10.57 -9.81
N GLY A 897 -33.03 11.08 -8.73
CA GLY A 897 -33.48 10.25 -7.63
C GLY A 897 -33.63 11.01 -6.33
N ASP A 898 -33.83 10.28 -5.25
CA ASP A 898 -34.13 10.85 -3.93
C ASP A 898 -33.01 10.56 -2.94
N LEU A 899 -32.69 11.56 -2.12
CA LEU A 899 -32.03 11.38 -0.83
C LEU A 899 -33.11 11.18 0.23
N GLN A 900 -33.04 10.07 0.94
CA GLN A 900 -34.07 9.65 1.89
C GLN A 900 -33.47 9.28 3.23
N ILE A 901 -34.27 9.44 4.28
CA ILE A 901 -33.97 9.03 5.65
C ILE A 901 -35.02 8.02 6.13
N SER A 902 -34.64 7.14 7.06
CA SER A 902 -35.53 6.16 7.67
C SER A 902 -35.08 5.77 9.09
N LYS A 903 -36.04 5.41 9.95
CA LYS A 903 -35.79 4.85 11.28
C LYS A 903 -35.67 3.32 11.27
N ASP A 904 -36.34 2.67 10.32
CA ASP A 904 -36.60 1.22 10.30
C ASP A 904 -36.08 0.52 9.03
N GLY A 905 -35.61 1.28 8.02
CA GLY A 905 -35.15 0.75 6.74
C GLY A 905 -36.29 0.33 5.80
N GLU A 906 -37.55 0.41 6.25
CA GLU A 906 -38.75 0.02 5.51
C GLU A 906 -39.58 1.25 5.09
N THR A 907 -39.73 2.19 6.00
CA THR A 907 -40.49 3.43 5.84
C THR A 907 -39.53 4.58 5.57
N TRP A 908 -39.57 5.13 4.36
CA TRP A 908 -38.61 6.15 3.90
C TRP A 908 -39.27 7.52 3.72
N GLN A 909 -38.58 8.55 4.19
CA GLN A 909 -38.92 9.95 3.98
C GLN A 909 -37.92 10.59 3.01
N THR A 910 -38.39 11.12 1.88
CA THR A 910 -37.55 11.93 0.98
C THR A 910 -37.28 13.29 1.60
N ILE A 911 -36.00 13.62 1.77
CA ILE A 911 -35.53 14.93 2.27
C ILE A 911 -34.98 15.82 1.14
N HIS A 912 -34.57 15.22 0.02
CA HIS A 912 -34.18 15.95 -1.18
C HIS A 912 -34.38 15.11 -2.44
N THR A 913 -34.71 15.76 -3.55
CA THR A 913 -34.83 15.12 -4.87
C THR A 913 -33.87 15.78 -5.85
N PHE A 914 -33.06 14.96 -6.52
CA PHE A 914 -32.16 15.33 -7.60
C PHE A 914 -32.92 15.20 -8.93
N GLU A 915 -33.08 16.31 -9.66
CA GLU A 915 -33.91 16.37 -10.87
C GLU A 915 -33.14 16.79 -12.13
N ASN A 916 -31.82 16.99 -12.05
CA ASN A 916 -31.01 17.54 -13.15
C ASN A 916 -30.01 16.50 -13.71
N PRO A 917 -30.48 15.44 -14.38
CA PRO A 917 -29.62 14.34 -14.85
C PRO A 917 -28.54 14.78 -15.84
N GLY A 918 -28.71 15.91 -16.53
CA GLY A 918 -27.75 16.46 -17.48
C GLY A 918 -26.74 17.45 -16.91
N ASP A 919 -26.91 17.90 -15.65
CA ASP A 919 -26.12 19.00 -15.10
C ASP A 919 -25.70 18.73 -13.65
N ARG A 920 -24.42 18.38 -13.47
CA ARG A 920 -23.80 18.11 -12.17
C ARG A 920 -23.86 19.33 -11.25
N SER A 921 -23.67 20.53 -11.81
CA SER A 921 -23.62 21.77 -11.01
C SER A 921 -24.98 22.15 -10.43
N LEU A 922 -26.08 21.68 -11.02
CA LEU A 922 -27.42 21.88 -10.47
C LEU A 922 -27.79 20.82 -9.42
N ASN A 923 -27.33 19.58 -9.59
CA ASN A 923 -27.51 18.53 -8.58
C ASN A 923 -26.60 18.75 -7.35
N PHE A 924 -25.38 19.23 -7.58
CA PHE A 924 -24.34 19.49 -6.57
C PHE A 924 -23.84 20.95 -6.69
N PRO A 925 -24.62 21.91 -6.16
CA PRO A 925 -24.37 23.34 -6.34
C PRO A 925 -23.25 23.88 -5.45
N ASP A 926 -23.00 23.24 -4.31
CA ASP A 926 -21.96 23.67 -3.37
C ASP A 926 -20.59 23.22 -3.89
N HIS A 927 -19.57 24.05 -3.71
CA HIS A 927 -18.24 23.83 -4.28
C HIS A 927 -17.14 24.12 -3.27
N GLU A 928 -16.37 23.09 -2.96
CA GLU A 928 -15.20 23.10 -2.08
C GLU A 928 -14.08 22.34 -2.77
N ALA A 929 -13.34 23.04 -3.65
CA ALA A 929 -12.38 22.42 -4.56
C ALA A 929 -11.43 21.45 -3.81
N PRO A 930 -11.24 20.21 -4.33
CA PRO A 930 -11.68 19.72 -5.64
C PRO A 930 -13.11 19.13 -5.69
N TYR A 931 -13.95 19.33 -4.68
CA TYR A 931 -15.24 18.66 -4.54
C TYR A 931 -16.45 19.54 -4.86
N ARG A 932 -17.54 18.86 -5.25
CA ARG A 932 -18.90 19.39 -5.24
C ARG A 932 -19.75 18.64 -4.24
N LEU A 933 -20.64 19.38 -3.60
CA LEU A 933 -21.51 18.85 -2.57
C LEU A 933 -22.96 19.22 -2.87
N LYS A 934 -23.84 18.38 -2.34
CA LYS A 934 -25.22 18.74 -2.10
C LYS A 934 -25.51 18.65 -0.62
N ARG A 935 -25.48 19.79 0.09
CA ARG A 935 -25.93 19.87 1.49
C ARG A 935 -27.44 19.96 1.59
N VAL A 936 -28.00 19.18 2.49
CA VAL A 936 -29.43 19.11 2.80
C VAL A 936 -29.59 19.20 4.30
N GLN A 937 -30.23 20.26 4.78
CA GLN A 937 -30.58 20.39 6.18
C GLN A 937 -31.73 19.45 6.52
N VAL A 938 -31.64 18.83 7.69
CA VAL A 938 -32.63 17.91 8.25
C VAL A 938 -33.00 18.48 9.62
N ASP A 939 -34.28 18.58 9.96
CA ASP A 939 -34.75 19.32 11.15
C ASP A 939 -34.48 18.59 12.49
N ASN A 940 -33.26 18.09 12.69
CA ASN A 940 -32.82 17.30 13.84
C ASN A 940 -33.70 16.04 14.02
N GLU A 941 -34.02 15.38 12.90
CA GLU A 941 -34.90 14.21 12.85
C GLU A 941 -34.15 12.96 13.33
N GLU A 942 -34.82 12.17 14.15
CA GLU A 942 -34.29 10.89 14.61
C GLU A 942 -34.29 9.88 13.44
N THR A 943 -33.13 9.33 13.09
CA THR A 943 -32.88 8.55 11.86
C THR A 943 -31.85 7.46 12.13
N ARG A 944 -31.99 6.28 11.50
CA ARG A 944 -30.97 5.21 11.48
C ARG A 944 -30.35 5.01 10.09
N PHE A 945 -31.14 5.17 9.03
CA PHE A 945 -30.69 4.94 7.66
C PHE A 945 -30.77 6.21 6.83
N VAL A 946 -29.74 6.43 6.01
CA VAL A 946 -29.70 7.44 4.96
C VAL A 946 -29.47 6.72 3.63
N ARG A 947 -30.24 6.99 2.59
CA ARG A 947 -29.99 6.40 1.27
C ARG A 947 -30.17 7.37 0.13
N LEU A 948 -29.41 7.14 -0.92
CA LEU A 948 -29.53 7.77 -2.21
C LEU A 948 -30.12 6.74 -3.20
N VAL A 949 -31.35 6.96 -3.68
CA VAL A 949 -32.09 5.99 -4.51
C VAL A 949 -32.48 6.57 -5.87
N SER A 950 -32.06 5.93 -6.96
CA SER A 950 -32.41 6.33 -8.32
C SER A 950 -33.91 6.11 -8.57
N THR A 951 -34.63 7.14 -9.01
CA THR A 951 -36.08 7.05 -9.30
C THR A 951 -36.37 6.73 -10.77
N GLU A 952 -35.42 6.98 -11.66
CA GLU A 952 -35.49 6.70 -13.09
C GLU A 952 -34.23 6.00 -13.60
N LYS A 953 -34.32 5.37 -14.77
CA LYS A 953 -33.17 4.73 -15.41
C LYS A 953 -32.25 5.75 -16.07
N ASN A 954 -30.96 5.71 -15.76
CA ASN A 954 -29.90 6.42 -16.46
C ASN A 954 -28.75 5.46 -16.83
N SER A 955 -28.24 5.55 -18.05
CA SER A 955 -27.17 4.65 -18.53
C SER A 955 -25.78 4.96 -17.97
N LYS A 956 -25.61 6.09 -17.28
CA LYS A 956 -24.37 6.46 -16.61
C LYS A 956 -24.16 5.67 -15.33
N TRP A 957 -22.89 5.47 -14.98
CA TRP A 957 -22.51 4.82 -13.73
C TRP A 957 -22.61 5.81 -12.58
N LEU A 958 -22.46 5.31 -11.35
CA LEU A 958 -22.44 6.12 -10.14
C LEU A 958 -21.07 6.01 -9.49
N ALA A 959 -20.48 7.15 -9.20
CA ALA A 959 -19.34 7.35 -8.33
C ALA A 959 -19.71 8.37 -7.26
N LEU A 960 -19.30 8.09 -6.03
CA LEU A 960 -19.46 8.97 -4.88
C LEU A 960 -18.12 9.04 -4.16
N ASN A 961 -17.84 10.19 -3.55
CA ASN A 961 -16.70 10.35 -2.65
C ASN A 961 -17.14 10.07 -1.21
N GLU A 962 -18.24 10.67 -0.77
CA GLU A 962 -18.64 10.61 0.65
C GLU A 962 -20.15 10.87 0.79
N ILE A 963 -20.78 10.25 1.80
CA ILE A 963 -22.13 10.60 2.27
C ILE A 963 -22.03 11.08 3.72
N ILE A 964 -21.84 12.39 3.90
CA ILE A 964 -21.70 12.99 5.22
C ILE A 964 -23.06 13.01 5.90
N VAL A 965 -23.13 12.53 7.14
CA VAL A 965 -24.27 12.74 8.04
C VAL A 965 -23.78 13.52 9.25
N ASN A 966 -24.42 14.65 9.55
CA ASN A 966 -24.05 15.57 10.62
C ASN A 966 -22.62 16.09 10.48
N GLU A 967 -22.39 16.91 9.46
CA GLU A 967 -21.08 17.46 9.11
C GLU A 967 -20.35 18.08 10.31
N GLY A 968 -19.12 17.64 10.56
CA GLY A 968 -18.29 18.08 11.68
C GLY A 968 -18.67 17.49 13.05
N MET A 969 -19.61 16.56 13.12
CA MET A 969 -19.90 15.78 14.33
C MET A 969 -19.25 14.39 14.26
N GLU A 970 -18.94 13.84 15.43
CA GLU A 970 -18.37 12.49 15.58
C GLU A 970 -19.38 11.42 15.14
N LYS A 971 -18.89 10.39 14.44
CA LYS A 971 -19.75 9.30 13.97
C LYS A 971 -20.29 8.51 15.16
N PRO A 972 -21.54 8.03 15.09
CA PRO A 972 -22.11 7.19 16.15
C PRO A 972 -21.33 5.87 16.25
N GLY A 973 -21.13 5.36 17.46
CA GLY A 973 -20.44 4.07 17.69
C GLY A 973 -18.94 4.14 18.01
N THR A 974 -18.27 5.25 17.66
CA THR A 974 -16.80 5.38 17.80
C THR A 974 -16.29 5.73 19.21
N LYS A 975 -17.20 5.98 20.17
CA LYS A 975 -16.81 6.43 21.51
C LYS A 975 -16.38 5.25 22.38
N ASN A 976 -15.08 4.96 22.39
CA ASN A 976 -14.50 4.04 23.35
C ASN A 976 -14.56 4.64 24.77
N LEU A 977 -15.33 4.02 25.67
CA LEU A 977 -15.45 4.46 27.07
C LEU A 977 -14.37 3.87 27.97
N THR A 978 -13.65 2.86 27.47
CA THR A 978 -12.53 2.19 28.14
C THR A 978 -11.27 3.05 28.06
N VAL A 979 -10.96 3.63 26.90
CA VAL A 979 -9.81 4.53 26.73
C VAL A 979 -10.24 5.85 26.10
N GLN A 980 -9.85 6.95 26.73
CA GLN A 980 -10.16 8.31 26.29
C GLN A 980 -8.92 9.19 26.39
N ALA A 981 -8.72 10.07 25.41
CA ALA A 981 -7.63 11.02 25.42
C ALA A 981 -8.11 12.43 25.12
N GLU A 982 -7.49 13.40 25.77
CA GLU A 982 -7.66 14.82 25.49
C GLU A 982 -6.28 15.49 25.41
N PRO A 983 -5.86 15.97 24.23
CA PRO A 983 -6.58 15.97 22.95
C PRO A 983 -6.85 14.57 22.39
N LYS A 984 -7.82 14.48 21.49
CA LYS A 984 -8.08 13.27 20.69
C LYS A 984 -6.86 12.86 19.87
N GLY A 985 -6.83 11.61 19.44
CA GLY A 985 -5.76 11.08 18.59
C GLY A 985 -5.82 11.67 17.19
N ALA A 986 -4.67 11.79 16.53
CA ALA A 986 -4.64 12.07 15.09
C ALA A 986 -5.35 10.95 14.32
N PRO A 987 -5.92 11.20 13.12
CA PRO A 987 -6.51 10.15 12.30
C PRO A 987 -5.54 8.98 12.09
N GLY A 988 -6.02 7.75 12.31
CA GLY A 988 -5.20 6.54 12.26
C GLY A 988 -4.27 6.35 13.45
N ASN A 989 -4.37 7.17 14.51
CA ASN A 989 -3.58 7.13 15.75
C ASN A 989 -4.49 7.38 16.97
N GLU A 990 -5.65 6.73 16.98
CA GLU A 990 -6.69 6.93 17.99
C GLU A 990 -6.29 6.37 19.36
N ALA A 991 -6.93 6.86 20.43
CA ALA A 991 -6.62 6.44 21.79
C ALA A 991 -6.83 4.94 22.05
N ALA A 992 -7.67 4.28 21.25
CA ALA A 992 -7.91 2.84 21.37
C ALA A 992 -6.70 1.98 20.98
N GLN A 993 -5.74 2.53 20.22
CA GLN A 993 -4.54 1.80 19.79
C GLN A 993 -3.65 1.41 20.96
N VAL A 994 -3.71 2.13 22.09
CA VAL A 994 -2.88 1.82 23.26
C VAL A 994 -3.28 0.52 24.00
N ILE A 995 -4.33 -0.16 23.55
CA ILE A 995 -4.83 -1.43 24.11
C ILE A 995 -5.17 -2.47 23.01
N ASP A 996 -4.73 -2.23 21.77
CA ASP A 996 -5.11 -3.04 20.62
C ASP A 996 -4.26 -4.31 20.47
N GLY A 997 -3.14 -4.41 21.21
CA GLY A 997 -2.23 -5.55 21.16
C GLY A 997 -1.28 -5.52 19.96
N LYS A 998 -1.10 -4.36 19.30
CA LYS A 998 -0.22 -4.14 18.15
C LYS A 998 0.79 -3.07 18.53
N LEU A 999 2.05 -3.47 18.70
CA LEU A 999 3.13 -2.54 19.03
C LEU A 999 3.51 -1.62 17.86
N ALA A 1000 3.08 -1.92 16.63
CA ALA A 1000 3.33 -1.11 15.44
C ALA A 1000 2.35 0.07 15.28
N THR A 1001 1.22 0.07 15.99
CA THR A 1001 0.27 1.19 16.05
C THR A 1001 0.55 2.03 17.30
N PHE A 1002 0.08 3.29 17.33
CA PHE A 1002 0.26 4.15 18.50
C PHE A 1002 -0.76 5.27 18.56
N TYR A 1003 -1.10 5.68 19.77
CA TYR A 1003 -1.78 6.95 20.01
C TYR A 1003 -0.77 8.12 19.94
N THR A 1004 -1.13 9.18 19.21
CA THR A 1004 -0.50 10.51 19.33
C THR A 1004 -1.57 11.60 19.31
N PRO A 1005 -1.45 12.67 20.13
CA PRO A 1005 -2.42 13.76 20.14
C PRO A 1005 -2.50 14.50 18.79
N GLU A 1006 -3.74 14.79 18.36
CA GLU A 1006 -4.09 15.60 17.19
C GLU A 1006 -3.54 17.03 17.30
N GLY A 1007 -3.16 17.60 16.15
CA GLY A 1007 -2.77 19.00 16.04
C GLY A 1007 -1.50 19.30 16.82
N ASP A 1008 -1.31 20.54 17.28
CA ASP A 1008 -0.06 21.00 17.92
C ASP A 1008 -0.12 21.06 19.45
N ALA A 1009 -1.04 20.32 20.07
CA ALA A 1009 -1.21 20.33 21.50
C ALA A 1009 0.02 19.72 22.24
N GLN A 1010 0.61 20.51 23.13
CA GLN A 1010 1.78 20.14 23.94
C GLN A 1010 1.44 19.68 25.36
N ALA A 1011 0.16 19.69 25.72
CA ALA A 1011 -0.32 19.21 27.00
C ALA A 1011 -1.62 18.45 26.81
N GLY A 1012 -1.81 17.43 27.62
CA GLY A 1012 -2.97 16.57 27.54
C GLY A 1012 -2.91 15.42 28.53
N GLN A 1013 -3.92 14.56 28.44
CA GLN A 1013 -4.02 13.35 29.23
C GLN A 1013 -4.65 12.23 28.42
N LEU A 1014 -4.26 11.00 28.72
CA LEU A 1014 -4.90 9.77 28.27
C LEU A 1014 -5.33 9.00 29.51
N ASN A 1015 -6.57 8.50 29.53
CA ASN A 1015 -7.14 7.74 30.63
C ASN A 1015 -7.65 6.38 30.12
N TYR A 1016 -7.21 5.31 30.77
CA TYR A 1016 -7.61 3.94 30.52
C TYR A 1016 -8.28 3.37 31.77
N LYS A 1017 -9.56 3.00 31.66
CA LYS A 1017 -10.35 2.38 32.71
C LYS A 1017 -10.27 0.87 32.63
N LEU A 1018 -9.90 0.21 33.74
CA LEU A 1018 -9.87 -1.24 33.82
C LEU A 1018 -11.26 -1.76 34.22
N SER A 1019 -11.98 -2.36 33.27
CA SER A 1019 -13.25 -3.01 33.53
C SER A 1019 -13.08 -4.39 34.18
N GLU A 1020 -12.02 -5.11 33.84
CA GLU A 1020 -11.70 -6.41 34.40
C GLU A 1020 -10.25 -6.46 34.87
N ASN A 1021 -9.88 -7.57 35.53
CA ASN A 1021 -8.49 -7.86 35.91
C ASN A 1021 -7.80 -6.74 36.72
N THR A 1022 -8.58 -6.06 37.56
CA THR A 1022 -8.12 -4.91 38.38
C THR A 1022 -7.01 -5.24 39.38
N LYS A 1023 -6.66 -6.51 39.59
CA LYS A 1023 -5.51 -6.93 40.41
C LYS A 1023 -4.23 -6.90 39.59
N VAL A 1024 -3.73 -5.70 39.35
CA VAL A 1024 -2.52 -5.45 38.55
C VAL A 1024 -1.31 -5.47 39.49
N GLY A 1025 -0.29 -6.26 39.15
CA GLY A 1025 0.96 -6.34 39.90
C GLY A 1025 2.03 -5.41 39.32
N GLU A 1026 1.97 -5.19 38.02
CA GLU A 1026 2.94 -4.41 37.25
C GLU A 1026 2.24 -3.81 36.04
N LEU A 1027 2.67 -2.62 35.65
CA LEU A 1027 2.17 -1.92 34.46
C LEU A 1027 3.34 -1.71 33.51
N LEU A 1028 3.25 -2.27 32.30
CA LEU A 1028 4.22 -2.05 31.24
C LEU A 1028 3.64 -1.00 30.28
N ILE A 1029 4.40 0.04 29.97
CA ILE A 1029 3.98 1.07 29.01
C ILE A 1029 5.06 1.21 27.94
N LEU A 1030 4.64 1.06 26.69
CA LEU A 1030 5.48 1.20 25.51
C LEU A 1030 5.21 2.54 24.85
N GLN A 1031 6.26 3.33 24.64
CA GLN A 1031 6.24 4.56 23.86
C GLN A 1031 7.34 4.56 22.81
N SER A 1032 7.18 5.40 21.80
CA SER A 1032 8.14 5.58 20.73
C SER A 1032 9.54 5.94 21.27
N PRO A 1033 10.60 5.21 20.87
CA PRO A 1033 11.96 5.54 21.26
C PRO A 1033 12.46 6.88 20.68
N GLN A 1034 11.79 7.44 19.66
CA GLN A 1034 12.09 8.76 19.10
C GLN A 1034 11.33 9.89 19.81
N ALA A 1035 10.30 9.56 20.58
CA ALA A 1035 9.39 10.52 21.21
C ALA A 1035 9.20 10.24 22.71
N ILE A 1036 10.32 10.08 23.44
CA ILE A 1036 10.31 9.97 24.90
C ILE A 1036 9.69 11.23 25.50
N SER A 1037 8.48 11.06 26.05
CA SER A 1037 7.61 12.17 26.45
C SER A 1037 7.85 12.69 27.86
N ASP A 1038 8.52 11.90 28.71
CA ASP A 1038 8.61 12.11 30.17
C ASP A 1038 7.24 12.30 30.84
N ALA A 1039 6.16 11.79 30.23
CA ALA A 1039 4.80 11.92 30.76
C ALA A 1039 4.67 11.23 32.13
N GLU A 1040 3.90 11.82 33.03
CA GLU A 1040 3.67 11.29 34.37
C GLU A 1040 2.55 10.23 34.33
N VAL A 1041 2.74 9.13 35.04
CA VAL A 1041 1.81 8.00 35.08
C VAL A 1041 1.15 7.92 36.45
N PHE A 1042 -0.18 7.86 36.45
CA PHE A 1042 -1.01 7.74 37.62
C PHE A 1042 -1.90 6.52 37.53
N ILE A 1043 -2.20 5.92 38.68
CA ILE A 1043 -3.27 4.92 38.81
C ILE A 1043 -4.35 5.42 39.77
N ARG A 1044 -5.57 4.90 39.66
CA ARG A 1044 -6.64 5.11 40.64
C ARG A 1044 -7.02 3.80 41.31
N ASP A 1045 -7.06 3.80 42.64
CA ASP A 1045 -7.66 2.74 43.44
C ASP A 1045 -8.93 3.24 44.15
N LEU A 1046 -9.38 2.53 45.21
CA LEU A 1046 -10.52 2.93 46.03
C LEU A 1046 -10.26 4.17 46.90
N ASP A 1047 -8.99 4.50 47.18
CA ASP A 1047 -8.57 5.62 48.03
C ASP A 1047 -8.23 6.89 47.22
N GLY A 1048 -8.01 6.76 45.91
CA GLY A 1048 -7.87 7.89 44.98
C GLY A 1048 -6.77 7.71 43.95
N TRP A 1049 -6.26 8.83 43.42
CA TRP A 1049 -5.19 8.85 42.42
C TRP A 1049 -3.80 8.81 43.08
N HIS A 1050 -2.91 7.98 42.54
CA HIS A 1050 -1.53 7.82 42.98
C HIS A 1050 -0.59 7.96 41.78
N ASN A 1051 0.49 8.74 41.93
CA ASN A 1051 1.56 8.77 40.92
C ASN A 1051 2.47 7.55 41.13
N VAL A 1052 2.70 6.79 40.06
CA VAL A 1052 3.48 5.54 40.09
C VAL A 1052 4.80 5.64 39.32
N GLY A 1053 5.03 6.71 38.56
CA GLY A 1053 6.27 6.95 37.83
C GLY A 1053 6.11 7.87 36.62
N SER A 1054 7.09 7.83 35.72
CA SER A 1054 7.09 8.61 34.47
C SER A 1054 7.67 7.82 33.29
N LEU A 1055 7.23 8.19 32.08
CA LEU A 1055 7.63 7.57 30.81
C LEU A 1055 9.00 8.12 30.34
N SER A 1056 10.06 7.74 31.05
CA SER A 1056 11.43 8.18 30.76
C SER A 1056 12.22 7.25 29.82
N GLN A 1057 11.63 6.12 29.43
CA GLN A 1057 12.21 5.10 28.55
C GLN A 1057 11.15 4.59 27.56
N SER A 1058 11.58 3.94 26.47
CA SER A 1058 10.70 3.38 25.44
C SER A 1058 9.83 2.22 25.95
N LEU A 1059 10.36 1.40 26.85
CA LEU A 1059 9.61 0.46 27.69
C LEU A 1059 9.76 0.92 29.14
N THR A 1060 8.63 1.19 29.80
CA THR A 1060 8.60 1.58 31.22
C THR A 1060 7.84 0.54 32.02
N GLU A 1061 8.51 -0.05 33.01
CA GLU A 1061 7.94 -1.00 33.98
C GLU A 1061 7.61 -0.27 35.29
N LEU A 1062 6.35 -0.34 35.73
CA LEU A 1062 5.86 0.35 36.93
C LEU A 1062 5.24 -0.65 37.91
N ASP A 1063 5.83 -0.76 39.11
CA ASP A 1063 5.32 -1.63 40.18
C ASP A 1063 4.00 -1.09 40.75
N THR A 1064 2.95 -1.89 40.63
CA THR A 1064 1.61 -1.61 41.18
C THR A 1064 1.19 -2.65 42.22
N SER A 1065 2.07 -3.57 42.59
CA SER A 1065 1.78 -4.71 43.48
C SER A 1065 1.35 -4.29 44.89
N GLY A 1066 1.67 -3.06 45.30
CA GLY A 1066 1.26 -2.44 46.56
C GLY A 1066 -0.23 -2.05 46.63
N TYR A 1067 -0.94 -2.07 45.51
CA TYR A 1067 -2.36 -1.69 45.42
C TYR A 1067 -3.23 -2.94 45.30
N GLU A 1068 -4.35 -2.98 46.05
CA GLU A 1068 -5.28 -4.12 46.00
C GLU A 1068 -6.02 -4.18 44.66
N HIS A 1069 -6.39 -3.00 44.15
CA HIS A 1069 -7.04 -2.81 42.86
C HIS A 1069 -6.45 -1.59 42.14
N VAL A 1070 -6.18 -1.73 40.84
CA VAL A 1070 -6.01 -0.64 39.88
C VAL A 1070 -7.30 -0.57 39.07
N LEU A 1071 -7.96 0.59 39.10
CA LEU A 1071 -9.28 0.81 38.49
C LEU A 1071 -9.17 1.71 37.25
N GLU A 1072 -8.23 2.66 37.27
CA GLU A 1072 -7.93 3.53 36.12
C GLU A 1072 -6.42 3.79 36.05
N ILE A 1073 -5.92 4.00 34.84
CA ILE A 1073 -4.54 4.36 34.50
C ILE A 1073 -4.60 5.67 33.72
N LYS A 1074 -3.82 6.66 34.12
CA LYS A 1074 -3.77 7.97 33.47
C LYS A 1074 -2.35 8.38 33.16
N ILE A 1075 -2.12 8.79 31.92
CA ILE A 1075 -0.86 9.38 31.44
C ILE A 1075 -1.11 10.87 31.24
N GLU A 1076 -0.36 11.74 31.92
CA GLU A 1076 -0.44 13.20 31.77
C GLU A 1076 0.88 13.77 31.23
N TRP A 1077 0.81 14.58 30.17
CA TRP A 1077 1.98 15.26 29.61
C TRP A 1077 1.79 16.77 29.56
N SER A 1078 2.90 17.49 29.65
CA SER A 1078 2.94 18.96 29.57
C SER A 1078 4.24 19.49 28.93
N GLY A 1079 4.93 18.64 28.16
CA GLY A 1079 6.24 18.89 27.55
C GLY A 1079 6.19 19.24 26.06
N ALA A 1080 7.36 19.55 25.49
CA ALA A 1080 7.47 19.89 24.06
C ALA A 1080 7.39 18.66 23.14
N VAL A 1081 7.65 17.46 23.66
CA VAL A 1081 7.57 16.19 22.94
C VAL A 1081 6.16 15.61 23.13
N LYS A 1082 5.45 15.36 22.03
CA LYS A 1082 4.15 14.70 22.07
C LYS A 1082 4.36 13.22 22.37
N PRO A 1083 3.54 12.61 23.26
CA PRO A 1083 3.63 11.17 23.49
C PRO A 1083 3.16 10.41 22.24
N GLN A 1084 3.92 9.39 21.87
CA GLN A 1084 3.49 8.33 20.95
C GLN A 1084 3.43 7.04 21.77
N ILE A 1085 2.24 6.70 22.27
CA ILE A 1085 2.04 5.54 23.16
C ILE A 1085 1.58 4.38 22.32
N HIS A 1086 2.39 3.31 22.27
CA HIS A 1086 2.10 2.13 21.48
C HIS A 1086 1.18 1.19 22.24
N GLU A 1087 1.48 0.88 23.50
CA GLU A 1087 0.71 -0.11 24.26
C GLU A 1087 0.78 0.17 25.77
N ILE A 1088 -0.30 -0.10 26.48
CA ILE A 1088 -0.41 -0.07 27.93
C ILE A 1088 -0.86 -1.46 28.40
N ILE A 1089 0.04 -2.21 29.04
CA ILE A 1089 -0.17 -3.62 29.39
C ILE A 1089 -0.26 -3.75 30.92
N PRO A 1090 -1.46 -3.93 31.49
CA PRO A 1090 -1.63 -4.23 32.91
C PRO A 1090 -1.31 -5.72 33.15
N VAL A 1091 -0.14 -6.00 33.73
CA VAL A 1091 0.26 -7.37 34.07
C VAL A 1091 -0.40 -7.77 35.38
N ARG A 1092 -1.19 -8.85 35.34
CA ARG A 1092 -1.88 -9.34 36.54
C ARG A 1092 -0.89 -9.68 37.63
N LYS A 1093 -1.26 -9.32 38.85
CA LYS A 1093 -0.61 -9.82 40.05
C LYS A 1093 -0.74 -11.34 40.01
N LYS A 1094 0.37 -12.04 39.76
CA LYS A 1094 0.40 -13.51 39.85
C LYS A 1094 -0.32 -13.86 41.14
N ALA A 1095 -1.39 -14.66 41.04
CA ALA A 1095 -1.96 -15.28 42.22
C ALA A 1095 -0.76 -15.94 42.90
N GLU A 1096 -0.39 -15.46 44.09
CA GLU A 1096 0.67 -16.10 44.85
C GLU A 1096 0.32 -17.58 44.83
N GLU A 1097 1.10 -18.39 44.11
CA GLU A 1097 1.07 -19.81 44.40
C GLU A 1097 1.32 -19.85 45.89
N PRO A 1098 0.41 -20.44 46.69
CA PRO A 1098 0.59 -20.42 48.13
C PRO A 1098 2.00 -20.93 48.37
N ALA A 1099 2.86 -20.08 48.95
CA ALA A 1099 4.29 -20.33 49.10
C ALA A 1099 4.47 -21.47 50.08
N VAL A 1100 4.23 -22.68 49.59
CA VAL A 1100 4.21 -23.93 50.34
C VAL A 1100 5.45 -24.67 49.87
N GLU A 1101 6.59 -24.29 50.45
CA GLU A 1101 7.85 -24.96 50.17
C GLU A 1101 8.00 -26.25 50.99
N SER A 1102 7.17 -26.43 52.01
CA SER A 1102 7.22 -27.59 52.89
C SER A 1102 5.83 -28.07 53.32
N VAL A 1103 5.77 -29.29 53.84
CA VAL A 1103 4.54 -29.81 54.46
C VAL A 1103 4.15 -28.99 55.70
N ALA A 1104 5.10 -28.31 56.34
CA ALA A 1104 4.82 -27.41 57.45
C ALA A 1104 4.00 -26.18 57.00
N ASP A 1105 4.27 -25.67 55.80
CA ASP A 1105 3.54 -24.55 55.20
C ASP A 1105 2.12 -24.97 54.79
N LEU A 1106 1.97 -26.16 54.18
CA LEU A 1106 0.66 -26.74 53.85
C LEU A 1106 -0.20 -26.91 55.11
N LYS A 1107 0.44 -27.26 56.22
CA LYS A 1107 -0.21 -27.42 57.53
C LYS A 1107 -0.57 -26.08 58.18
N ALA A 1108 0.21 -25.04 57.96
CA ALA A 1108 -0.15 -23.68 58.37
C ALA A 1108 -1.38 -23.19 57.56
N LEU A 1109 -1.41 -23.48 56.26
CA LEU A 1109 -2.52 -23.14 55.37
C LEU A 1109 -3.85 -23.79 55.79
N VAL A 1110 -3.83 -25.08 56.17
CA VAL A 1110 -5.01 -25.76 56.76
C VAL A 1110 -5.52 -25.07 58.03
N LYS A 1111 -4.61 -24.59 58.89
CA LYS A 1111 -4.99 -23.87 60.11
C LYS A 1111 -5.57 -22.50 59.81
N GLN A 1112 -4.98 -21.77 58.88
CA GLN A 1112 -5.46 -20.47 58.44
C GLN A 1112 -6.89 -20.57 57.88
N PHE A 1113 -7.17 -21.57 57.04
CA PHE A 1113 -8.53 -21.80 56.56
C PHE A 1113 -9.51 -22.27 57.64
N GLY A 1114 -9.02 -23.02 58.64
CA GLY A 1114 -9.81 -23.33 59.84
C GLY A 1114 -10.17 -22.09 60.67
N GLU A 1115 -9.22 -21.17 60.87
CA GLU A 1115 -9.42 -19.92 61.62
C GLU A 1115 -10.31 -18.91 60.87
N ALA A 1116 -10.22 -18.90 59.53
CA ALA A 1116 -11.04 -18.08 58.65
C ALA A 1116 -12.50 -18.60 58.50
N GLY A 1117 -12.79 -19.81 58.99
CA GLY A 1117 -14.12 -20.44 58.84
C GLY A 1117 -14.37 -21.07 57.47
N GLU A 1118 -13.36 -21.09 56.60
CA GLU A 1118 -13.40 -21.72 55.28
C GLU A 1118 -13.39 -23.26 55.35
N ILE A 1119 -12.92 -23.82 56.48
CA ILE A 1119 -13.18 -25.20 56.89
C ILE A 1119 -14.17 -25.16 58.06
N THR A 1120 -15.42 -25.51 57.78
CA THR A 1120 -16.55 -25.26 58.70
C THR A 1120 -16.66 -26.28 59.84
N ASP A 1121 -15.96 -27.42 59.75
CA ASP A 1121 -15.91 -28.46 60.78
C ASP A 1121 -14.54 -28.51 61.48
N GLU A 1122 -14.50 -28.18 62.77
CA GLU A 1122 -13.28 -28.25 63.59
C GLU A 1122 -12.65 -29.66 63.61
N GLU A 1123 -13.45 -30.73 63.47
CA GLU A 1123 -12.94 -32.10 63.40
C GLU A 1123 -12.26 -32.39 62.04
N ALA A 1124 -12.67 -31.72 60.96
CA ALA A 1124 -12.01 -31.80 59.65
C ALA A 1124 -10.63 -31.13 59.71
N VAL A 1125 -10.53 -29.91 60.27
CA VAL A 1125 -9.24 -29.21 60.50
C VAL A 1125 -8.28 -30.08 61.29
N ARG A 1126 -8.76 -30.69 62.39
CA ARG A 1126 -7.94 -31.55 63.26
C ARG A 1126 -7.42 -32.80 62.54
N ARG A 1127 -8.23 -33.41 61.67
CA ARG A 1127 -7.84 -34.61 60.91
C ARG A 1127 -6.87 -34.32 59.79
N LEU A 1128 -7.06 -33.21 59.09
CA LEU A 1128 -6.14 -32.71 58.07
C LEU A 1128 -4.78 -32.37 58.71
N ASP A 1129 -4.75 -31.64 59.83
CA ASP A 1129 -3.50 -31.32 60.57
C ASP A 1129 -2.78 -32.59 61.08
N MET A 1130 -3.52 -33.58 61.60
CA MET A 1130 -2.94 -34.84 62.06
C MET A 1130 -2.32 -35.66 60.91
N HIS A 1131 -2.98 -35.67 59.75
CA HIS A 1131 -2.45 -36.33 58.56
C HIS A 1131 -1.18 -35.62 58.08
N LEU A 1132 -1.21 -34.29 57.96
CA LEU A 1132 -0.06 -33.49 57.57
C LEU A 1132 1.10 -33.59 58.57
N THR A 1133 0.84 -33.74 59.87
CA THR A 1133 1.89 -34.02 60.87
C THR A 1133 2.66 -35.32 60.58
N THR A 1134 1.97 -36.31 60.02
CA THR A 1134 2.62 -37.57 59.61
C THR A 1134 3.41 -37.38 58.32
N VAL A 1135 2.86 -36.62 57.37
CA VAL A 1135 3.50 -36.27 56.09
C VAL A 1135 4.78 -35.45 56.34
N GLU A 1136 4.73 -34.47 57.25
CA GLU A 1136 5.84 -33.60 57.66
C GLU A 1136 7.01 -34.41 58.26
N ARG A 1137 6.70 -35.53 58.92
CA ARG A 1137 7.72 -36.46 59.39
C ARG A 1137 8.40 -37.21 58.25
N PHE A 1138 7.66 -37.62 57.21
CA PHE A 1138 8.27 -38.24 56.04
C PHE A 1138 9.14 -37.28 55.25
N GLU A 1139 8.77 -36.00 55.20
CA GLU A 1139 9.60 -34.93 54.65
C GLU A 1139 10.92 -34.80 55.43
N LYS A 1140 10.86 -34.72 56.77
CA LYS A 1140 12.06 -34.65 57.64
C LYS A 1140 12.93 -35.90 57.63
N ASP A 1141 12.34 -37.07 57.43
CA ASP A 1141 13.03 -38.36 57.34
C ASP A 1141 13.52 -38.66 55.89
N GLU A 1142 13.38 -37.72 54.94
CA GLU A 1142 13.73 -37.84 53.51
C GLU A 1142 13.12 -39.07 52.80
N ASN A 1143 11.94 -39.51 53.25
CA ASN A 1143 11.24 -40.70 52.71
C ASN A 1143 10.27 -40.31 51.58
N VAL A 1144 10.83 -39.91 50.45
CA VAL A 1144 10.12 -39.37 49.27
C VAL A 1144 8.94 -40.26 48.82
N GLY A 1145 9.15 -41.57 48.70
CA GLY A 1145 8.09 -42.48 48.25
C GLY A 1145 6.88 -42.60 49.21
N LYS A 1146 7.07 -42.37 50.52
CA LYS A 1146 5.95 -42.27 51.47
C LYS A 1146 5.36 -40.87 51.52
N LEU A 1147 6.19 -39.84 51.34
CA LEU A 1147 5.79 -38.44 51.30
C LEU A 1147 4.75 -38.20 50.19
N VAL A 1148 5.12 -38.48 48.93
CA VAL A 1148 4.25 -38.32 47.75
C VAL A 1148 2.95 -39.13 47.91
N LYS A 1149 3.06 -40.39 48.33
CA LYS A 1149 1.89 -41.25 48.57
C LYS A 1149 0.92 -40.67 49.61
N HIS A 1150 1.42 -40.09 50.68
CA HIS A 1150 0.58 -39.50 51.71
C HIS A 1150 0.05 -38.10 51.33
N LEU A 1151 0.76 -37.34 50.49
CA LEU A 1151 0.24 -36.11 49.88
C LEU A 1151 -0.93 -36.42 48.92
N GLN A 1152 -0.83 -37.47 48.09
CA GLN A 1152 -1.96 -37.95 47.29
C GLN A 1152 -3.16 -38.38 48.18
N GLY A 1153 -2.88 -39.02 49.31
CA GLY A 1153 -3.90 -39.34 50.31
C GLY A 1153 -4.52 -38.10 50.97
N PHE A 1154 -3.74 -37.02 51.13
CA PHE A 1154 -4.24 -35.74 51.63
C PHE A 1154 -5.19 -35.08 50.62
N LYS A 1155 -4.87 -35.13 49.32
CA LYS A 1155 -5.77 -34.71 48.22
C LYS A 1155 -7.14 -35.39 48.28
N GLN A 1156 -7.14 -36.69 48.54
CA GLN A 1156 -8.39 -37.45 48.69
C GLN A 1156 -9.18 -37.01 49.94
N MET A 1157 -8.50 -36.64 51.03
CA MET A 1157 -9.17 -36.15 52.23
C MET A 1157 -9.81 -34.79 52.03
N ILE A 1158 -9.11 -33.83 51.42
CA ILE A 1158 -9.68 -32.49 51.15
C ILE A 1158 -10.86 -32.59 50.18
N ALA A 1159 -10.79 -33.44 49.13
CA ALA A 1159 -11.91 -33.68 48.22
C ALA A 1159 -13.12 -34.30 48.92
N TYR A 1160 -12.90 -35.22 49.85
CA TYR A 1160 -13.97 -35.80 50.67
C TYR A 1160 -14.68 -34.73 51.51
N TYR A 1161 -13.93 -33.87 52.20
CA TYR A 1161 -14.50 -32.83 53.05
C TYR A 1161 -15.17 -31.71 52.25
N TYR A 1162 -14.64 -31.39 51.08
CA TYR A 1162 -15.26 -30.49 50.12
C TYR A 1162 -16.63 -31.02 49.65
N GLN A 1163 -16.72 -32.30 49.26
CA GLN A 1163 -17.99 -32.93 48.87
C GLN A 1163 -19.04 -32.98 50.01
N GLN A 1164 -18.62 -32.90 51.27
CA GLN A 1164 -19.52 -32.82 52.42
C GLN A 1164 -19.94 -31.38 52.75
N GLY A 1165 -19.51 -30.38 51.98
CA GLY A 1165 -19.74 -28.95 52.24
C GLY A 1165 -19.00 -28.44 53.48
N GLN A 1166 -17.92 -29.14 53.90
CA GLN A 1166 -17.15 -28.82 55.10
C GLN A 1166 -15.91 -27.97 54.79
N ILE A 1167 -15.59 -27.78 53.52
CA ILE A 1167 -14.53 -26.91 52.99
C ILE A 1167 -15.17 -26.04 51.90
N SER A 1168 -14.86 -24.74 51.86
CA SER A 1168 -15.28 -23.84 50.80
C SER A 1168 -14.53 -24.09 49.48
N ASP A 1169 -15.01 -23.54 48.37
CA ASP A 1169 -14.33 -23.62 47.07
C ASP A 1169 -12.91 -23.05 47.15
N LEU A 1170 -12.76 -21.87 47.76
CA LEU A 1170 -11.46 -21.22 47.98
C LEU A 1170 -10.48 -22.12 48.74
N ALA A 1171 -10.89 -22.68 49.87
CA ALA A 1171 -9.99 -23.53 50.66
C ALA A 1171 -9.70 -24.87 49.96
N TYR A 1172 -10.63 -25.40 49.18
CA TYR A 1172 -10.40 -26.63 48.42
C TYR A 1172 -9.40 -26.42 47.28
N GLU A 1173 -9.58 -25.37 46.48
CA GLU A 1173 -8.68 -25.04 45.37
C GLU A 1173 -7.27 -24.75 45.86
N GLU A 1174 -7.11 -23.90 46.88
CA GLU A 1174 -5.80 -23.52 47.41
C GLU A 1174 -5.07 -24.69 48.08
N LEU A 1175 -5.78 -25.52 48.88
CA LEU A 1175 -5.17 -26.71 49.48
C LEU A 1175 -4.81 -27.76 48.44
N ASN A 1176 -5.61 -27.93 47.39
CA ASN A 1176 -5.35 -28.86 46.31
C ASN A 1176 -4.14 -28.42 45.48
N LYS A 1177 -4.08 -27.14 45.12
CA LYS A 1177 -2.95 -26.52 44.40
C LYS A 1177 -1.65 -26.61 45.20
N ALA A 1178 -1.67 -26.23 46.49
CA ALA A 1178 -0.52 -26.34 47.39
C ALA A 1178 -0.04 -27.80 47.57
N THR A 1179 -0.97 -28.76 47.62
CA THR A 1179 -0.64 -30.18 47.72
C THR A 1179 0.01 -30.69 46.43
N GLU A 1180 -0.49 -30.28 45.27
CA GLU A 1180 0.06 -30.68 43.98
C GLU A 1180 1.46 -30.10 43.75
N ALA A 1181 1.69 -28.84 44.13
CA ALA A 1181 3.00 -28.22 44.09
C ALA A 1181 4.05 -29.00 44.92
N LEU A 1182 3.68 -29.47 46.11
CA LEU A 1182 4.55 -30.34 46.92
C LEU A 1182 4.74 -31.72 46.29
N ILE A 1183 3.73 -32.30 45.65
CA ILE A 1183 3.88 -33.58 44.94
C ILE A 1183 4.90 -33.42 43.81
N VAL A 1184 4.73 -32.41 42.93
CA VAL A 1184 5.65 -32.13 41.82
C VAL A 1184 7.07 -31.83 42.30
N LYS A 1185 7.22 -31.15 43.44
CA LYS A 1185 8.54 -30.87 44.05
C LYS A 1185 9.30 -32.13 44.47
N TYR A 1186 8.58 -33.17 44.90
CA TYR A 1186 9.16 -34.39 45.47
C TYR A 1186 9.06 -35.62 44.55
N GLU A 1187 8.37 -35.53 43.41
CA GLU A 1187 8.44 -36.48 42.30
C GLU A 1187 9.70 -36.25 41.45
#